data_AF-A0A2D2M1J2-F1
#
_entry.id   AF-A0A2D2M1J2-F1
#
_cell.length_a   1.000
_cell.length_b   1.000
_cell.length_c   1.000
_cell.angle_alpha   90.00
_cell.angle_beta   90.00
_cell.angle_gamma   90.00
#
_symmetry.space_group_name_H-M   'P 1'
#
loop_
_entity.id
_entity.type
_entity.pdbx_description
1 polymer ?
#
loop_
_entity_poly.entity_id
_entity_poly.type
_entity_poly.pdbx_seq_one_letter_code
_entity_poly.pdbx_strand_id
1 'polypeptide(L)'
;MTLSELIQRRFTLNDQLNPDLLSNYGGFYRVGAGHGHYDERVEVRLAPENVMEAFWALDLQSVYLQTLERFWAQHADNFCLLARAQFLTALAHAREKEGLSDAEQQAVLRAAVGSIRFPATLARLRQSQGEGVSSGFSALSFSGQVARDMFWLVLPSNALLLYLASETPALIRFTGKDQLYAWIKEQVADEPGRQRFRQHFPDLDPAAGKVLCERLSAGQRVLNWDVAPVAGDVFVHLREAAKQELKAVALARITANSDLRKAKWLAWLGVVSRVVSPLAPLGWPLALAAVGAGAASLGLHLDQAVNASDIRQRRRGWVLAVVDLLFVLLDAKMLEADAFNGEARAVRTPGGSEAVPLTRAPQVALPPLPVDAQPVGAPPLSDGNSTFWTACMRPAADELLALSDQALARQRSLLTHLPEADLERVSASGDYLDPFGEPYVVYRDELGFGARHIKQYSHSPQRYNNLLRGLPLEGTVDANVARIHALSKELGMVGCDNQVRLYRAASAARGTSGAWLKRGQVKVGDVLLTTDFTSFTENPYTLWELFREDRSAVQARFDESSVVFVLEPGGPAYASPVAAFSDLEHEAEALILPGRPLRILDIAEVVGADFRFTQVRLQGVESVAPDEAMFEFRTGEPFQRAAYARRLGGVGQSLVERFFPQP
;
A
#
# COMPACT_ATOMS: atom_id res chain seq x y z
N MET A 1 -16.12 -11.36 -7.65
CA MET A 1 -15.41 -12.20 -6.67
C MET A 1 -14.81 -13.38 -7.42
N THR A 2 -13.51 -13.62 -7.29
CA THR A 2 -12.83 -14.76 -7.91
C THR A 2 -13.06 -16.06 -7.13
N LEU A 3 -12.76 -17.22 -7.72
CA LEU A 3 -12.82 -18.51 -7.01
C LEU A 3 -11.88 -18.52 -5.79
N SER A 4 -10.69 -17.91 -5.91
CA SER A 4 -9.73 -17.79 -4.81
C SER A 4 -10.25 -16.90 -3.69
N GLU A 5 -10.94 -15.81 -4.00
CA GLU A 5 -11.62 -14.97 -3.01
C GLU A 5 -12.80 -15.71 -2.35
N LEU A 6 -13.58 -16.49 -3.11
CA LEU A 6 -14.65 -17.32 -2.57
C LEU A 6 -14.08 -18.42 -1.64
N ILE A 7 -12.94 -19.00 -1.98
CA ILE A 7 -12.22 -19.95 -1.12
C ILE A 7 -11.81 -19.30 0.20
N GLN A 8 -11.29 -18.07 0.15
CA GLN A 8 -10.86 -17.33 1.35
C GLN A 8 -12.04 -16.86 2.20
N ARG A 9 -13.13 -16.40 1.58
CA ARG A 9 -14.32 -15.90 2.25
C ARG A 9 -15.26 -17.01 2.75
N ARG A 10 -15.19 -18.19 2.13
CA ARG A 10 -16.13 -19.33 2.26
C ARG A 10 -17.59 -18.93 1.91
N PHE A 11 -18.45 -19.94 1.74
CA PHE A 11 -19.91 -19.73 1.62
C PHE A 11 -20.48 -19.27 2.97
N THR A 12 -21.49 -18.39 2.96
CA THR A 12 -22.11 -17.89 4.19
C THR A 12 -22.94 -18.98 4.89
N LEU A 13 -23.33 -18.77 6.15
CA LEU A 13 -24.18 -19.73 6.87
C LEU A 13 -25.54 -19.95 6.16
N ASN A 14 -26.09 -18.89 5.57
CA ASN A 14 -27.35 -18.97 4.83
C ASN A 14 -27.20 -19.80 3.53
N ASP A 15 -26.07 -19.68 2.86
CA ASP A 15 -25.72 -20.46 1.65
C ASP A 15 -25.58 -21.96 1.97
N GLN A 16 -24.96 -22.28 3.12
CA GLN A 16 -24.75 -23.65 3.57
C GLN A 16 -26.04 -24.36 3.99
N LEU A 17 -27.02 -23.61 4.49
CA LEU A 17 -28.31 -24.15 4.90
C LEU A 17 -29.28 -24.37 3.72
N ASN A 18 -29.04 -23.71 2.57
CA ASN A 18 -29.89 -23.79 1.40
C ASN A 18 -29.07 -24.02 0.11
N PRO A 19 -28.31 -25.12 0.02
CA PRO A 19 -27.38 -25.37 -1.09
C PRO A 19 -28.06 -25.48 -2.45
N ASP A 20 -29.27 -26.04 -2.47
CA ASP A 20 -30.14 -26.20 -3.64
C ASP A 20 -30.57 -24.85 -4.25
N LEU A 21 -30.57 -23.78 -3.44
CA LEU A 21 -30.90 -22.45 -3.90
C LEU A 21 -29.70 -21.67 -4.44
N LEU A 22 -28.47 -22.15 -4.25
CA LEU A 22 -27.26 -21.45 -4.70
C LEU A 22 -27.22 -21.31 -6.22
N SER A 23 -27.67 -22.34 -6.92
CA SER A 23 -27.80 -22.36 -8.38
C SER A 23 -28.87 -21.37 -8.89
N ASN A 24 -29.81 -20.92 -8.04
CA ASN A 24 -30.85 -19.96 -8.40
C ASN A 24 -30.37 -18.49 -8.34
N TYR A 25 -29.40 -18.19 -7.49
CA TYR A 25 -28.93 -16.82 -7.25
C TYR A 25 -27.44 -16.62 -7.58
N GLY A 26 -26.74 -17.68 -8.02
CA GLY A 26 -25.31 -17.65 -8.31
C GLY A 26 -24.89 -18.76 -9.28
N GLY A 27 -23.67 -18.61 -9.82
CA GLY A 27 -23.07 -19.57 -10.74
C GLY A 27 -21.59 -19.24 -10.95
N PHE A 28 -20.83 -20.19 -11.50
CA PHE A 28 -19.44 -19.95 -11.85
C PHE A 28 -19.33 -19.59 -13.32
N TYR A 29 -18.59 -18.53 -13.60
CA TYR A 29 -18.48 -18.00 -14.95
C TYR A 29 -17.02 -17.71 -15.25
N ARG A 30 -16.62 -17.85 -16.52
CA ARG A 30 -15.23 -17.59 -16.97
C ARG A 30 -14.89 -16.09 -17.02
N VAL A 31 -15.82 -15.25 -16.58
CA VAL A 31 -15.85 -13.80 -16.75
C VAL A 31 -16.02 -13.10 -15.38
N GLY A 32 -15.52 -11.87 -15.26
CA GLY A 32 -15.50 -11.11 -14.02
C GLY A 32 -16.83 -10.44 -13.64
N ALA A 33 -16.85 -9.80 -12.47
CA ALA A 33 -17.99 -9.04 -11.96
C ALA A 33 -18.19 -7.77 -12.80
N GLY A 34 -19.04 -7.85 -13.82
CA GLY A 34 -19.25 -6.76 -14.78
C GLY A 34 -19.78 -7.21 -16.14
N HIS A 35 -19.91 -8.52 -16.36
CA HIS A 35 -20.30 -9.09 -17.66
C HIS A 35 -21.77 -8.81 -18.07
N GLY A 36 -22.63 -8.38 -17.15
CA GLY A 36 -24.01 -7.96 -17.44
C GLY A 36 -25.01 -9.12 -17.59
N HIS A 37 -24.70 -10.14 -18.42
CA HIS A 37 -25.55 -11.32 -18.61
C HIS A 37 -24.78 -12.61 -18.36
N TYR A 38 -25.24 -13.43 -17.43
CA TYR A 38 -24.57 -14.67 -17.04
C TYR A 38 -25.42 -15.85 -17.49
N ASP A 39 -25.05 -16.47 -18.62
CA ASP A 39 -25.79 -17.55 -19.29
C ASP A 39 -24.89 -18.76 -19.63
N GLU A 40 -25.43 -19.74 -20.35
CA GLU A 40 -24.77 -21.01 -20.66
C GLU A 40 -23.51 -20.89 -21.52
N ARG A 41 -23.26 -19.73 -22.12
CA ARG A 41 -22.13 -19.48 -23.04
C ARG A 41 -20.87 -19.14 -22.26
N VAL A 42 -21.03 -18.41 -21.17
CA VAL A 42 -19.93 -17.99 -20.29
C VAL A 42 -19.86 -18.75 -18.98
N GLU A 43 -20.86 -19.60 -18.71
CA GLU A 43 -20.84 -20.49 -17.56
C GLU A 43 -19.69 -21.48 -17.61
N VAL A 44 -19.06 -21.64 -16.46
CA VAL A 44 -18.31 -22.83 -16.12
C VAL A 44 -19.36 -23.85 -15.70
N ARG A 45 -19.40 -25.01 -16.37
CA ARG A 45 -20.32 -26.12 -16.08
C ARG A 45 -19.97 -26.76 -14.73
N LEU A 46 -20.21 -26.01 -13.67
CA LEU A 46 -19.80 -26.29 -12.31
C LEU A 46 -20.90 -25.73 -11.40
N ALA A 47 -21.64 -26.62 -10.77
CA ALA A 47 -22.75 -26.22 -9.91
C ALA A 47 -22.21 -25.63 -8.59
N PRO A 48 -22.74 -24.48 -8.12
CA PRO A 48 -22.42 -23.89 -6.82
C PRO A 48 -22.49 -24.88 -5.65
N GLU A 49 -23.52 -25.73 -5.61
CA GLU A 49 -23.69 -26.80 -4.63
C GLU A 49 -22.50 -27.78 -4.60
N ASN A 50 -22.07 -28.27 -5.77
CA ASN A 50 -20.95 -29.20 -5.89
C ASN A 50 -19.62 -28.57 -5.47
N VAL A 51 -19.44 -27.27 -5.72
CA VAL A 51 -18.24 -26.55 -5.28
C VAL A 51 -18.28 -26.31 -3.79
N MET A 52 -19.44 -26.03 -3.22
CA MET A 52 -19.61 -25.93 -1.78
C MET A 52 -19.27 -27.26 -1.10
N GLU A 53 -19.79 -28.39 -1.61
CA GLU A 53 -19.45 -29.73 -1.12
C GLU A 53 -17.95 -30.04 -1.28
N ALA A 54 -17.37 -29.72 -2.44
CA ALA A 54 -15.93 -29.89 -2.66
C ALA A 54 -15.10 -29.03 -1.71
N PHE A 55 -15.50 -27.78 -1.45
CA PHE A 55 -14.83 -26.88 -0.50
C PHE A 55 -14.95 -27.35 0.94
N TRP A 56 -16.06 -28.04 1.26
CA TRP A 56 -16.24 -28.71 2.54
C TRP A 56 -15.30 -29.91 2.69
N ALA A 57 -15.08 -30.66 1.62
CA ALA A 57 -14.12 -31.77 1.58
C ALA A 57 -12.65 -31.30 1.53
N LEU A 58 -12.37 -30.06 1.14
CA LEU A 58 -11.01 -29.51 1.06
C LEU A 58 -10.45 -29.09 2.42
N ASP A 59 -9.40 -29.78 2.84
CA ASP A 59 -8.60 -29.43 4.00
C ASP A 59 -7.52 -28.39 3.65
N LEU A 60 -7.97 -27.16 3.38
CA LEU A 60 -7.08 -26.02 3.11
C LEU A 60 -6.19 -25.67 4.31
N GLN A 61 -6.64 -26.01 5.52
CA GLN A 61 -5.89 -25.85 6.75
C GLN A 61 -4.62 -26.69 6.70
N SER A 62 -4.74 -27.98 6.39
CA SER A 62 -3.59 -28.87 6.23
C SER A 62 -2.66 -28.43 5.09
N VAL A 63 -3.20 -27.99 3.95
CA VAL A 63 -2.37 -27.49 2.83
C VAL A 63 -1.57 -26.25 3.21
N TYR A 64 -2.19 -25.30 3.91
CA TYR A 64 -1.50 -24.09 4.37
C TYR A 64 -0.47 -24.41 5.45
N LEU A 65 -0.82 -25.24 6.44
CA LEU A 65 0.09 -25.66 7.50
C LEU A 65 1.31 -26.39 6.93
N GLN A 66 1.14 -27.30 5.98
CA GLN A 66 2.26 -27.95 5.29
C GLN A 66 3.14 -26.96 4.51
N THR A 67 2.55 -25.91 3.94
CA THR A 67 3.31 -24.86 3.24
C THR A 67 4.10 -24.01 4.23
N LEU A 68 3.50 -23.66 5.37
CA LEU A 68 4.15 -22.95 6.46
C LEU A 68 5.30 -23.78 7.06
N GLU A 69 5.09 -25.08 7.26
CA GLU A 69 6.11 -26.03 7.71
C GLU A 69 7.29 -26.10 6.71
N ARG A 70 7.00 -26.20 5.40
CA ARG A 70 8.03 -26.17 4.36
C ARG A 70 8.81 -24.85 4.34
N PHE A 71 8.14 -23.71 4.49
CA PHE A 71 8.78 -22.40 4.58
C PHE A 71 9.77 -22.36 5.75
N TRP A 72 9.32 -22.77 6.93
CA TRP A 72 10.16 -22.78 8.13
C TRP A 72 11.30 -23.79 8.03
N ALA A 73 11.08 -24.95 7.43
CA ALA A 73 12.14 -25.93 7.18
C ALA A 73 13.26 -25.35 6.28
N GLN A 74 12.92 -24.45 5.35
CA GLN A 74 13.88 -23.86 4.41
C GLN A 74 14.55 -22.58 4.93
N HIS A 75 13.87 -21.81 5.79
CA HIS A 75 14.27 -20.44 6.12
C HIS A 75 14.42 -20.15 7.62
N ALA A 76 14.17 -21.13 8.50
CA ALA A 76 14.31 -20.99 9.95
C ALA A 76 15.66 -20.40 10.38
N ASP A 77 16.76 -20.84 9.77
CA ASP A 77 18.09 -20.38 10.17
C ASP A 77 18.40 -18.96 9.68
N ASN A 78 17.81 -18.57 8.55
CA ASN A 78 17.92 -17.20 8.03
C ASN A 78 17.25 -16.21 8.98
N PHE A 79 16.13 -16.59 9.60
CA PHE A 79 15.47 -15.76 10.63
C PHE A 79 16.42 -15.48 11.79
N CYS A 80 17.05 -16.52 12.36
CA CYS A 80 17.96 -16.35 13.49
C CYS A 80 19.20 -15.53 13.11
N LEU A 81 19.72 -15.71 11.89
CA LEU A 81 20.84 -14.91 11.40
C LEU A 81 20.50 -13.41 11.34
N LEU A 82 19.32 -13.07 10.81
CA LEU A 82 18.84 -11.69 10.74
C LEU A 82 18.62 -11.10 12.14
N ALA A 83 17.97 -11.85 13.03
CA ALA A 83 17.73 -11.41 14.41
C ALA A 83 19.05 -11.17 15.17
N ARG A 84 20.06 -12.02 14.98
CA ARG A 84 21.42 -11.84 15.53
C ARG A 84 22.08 -10.58 14.99
N ALA A 85 22.02 -10.35 13.68
CA ALA A 85 22.59 -9.15 13.07
C ALA A 85 21.92 -7.88 13.63
N GLN A 86 20.59 -7.86 13.71
CA GLN A 86 19.84 -6.75 14.29
C GLN A 86 20.21 -6.50 15.76
N PHE A 87 20.37 -7.57 16.55
CA PHE A 87 20.78 -7.46 17.95
C PHE A 87 22.19 -6.88 18.10
N LEU A 88 23.15 -7.31 17.28
CA LEU A 88 24.51 -6.78 17.31
C LEU A 88 24.53 -5.28 16.98
N THR A 89 23.72 -4.86 16.01
CA THR A 89 23.52 -3.45 15.69
C THR A 89 22.90 -2.70 16.86
N ALA A 90 21.84 -3.23 17.49
CA ALA A 90 21.23 -2.63 18.66
C ALA A 90 22.21 -2.49 19.83
N LEU A 91 23.09 -3.48 20.02
CA LEU A 91 24.10 -3.47 21.08
C LEU A 91 25.17 -2.40 20.84
N ALA A 92 25.60 -2.21 19.59
CA ALA A 92 26.51 -1.13 19.24
C ALA A 92 25.89 0.25 19.57
N HIS A 93 24.63 0.47 19.21
CA HIS A 93 23.92 1.71 19.56
C HIS A 93 23.74 1.89 21.07
N ALA A 94 23.39 0.82 21.79
CA ALA A 94 23.23 0.88 23.25
C ALA A 94 24.55 1.17 23.97
N ARG A 95 25.70 0.73 23.43
CA ARG A 95 27.02 1.09 23.98
C ARG A 95 27.22 2.61 23.99
N GLU A 96 26.91 3.27 22.88
CA GLU A 96 27.09 4.72 22.75
C GLU A 96 26.05 5.50 23.53
N LYS A 97 24.77 5.11 23.42
CA LYS A 97 23.64 5.88 23.95
C LYS A 97 23.33 5.59 25.42
N GLU A 98 23.44 4.33 25.82
CA GLU A 98 23.09 3.88 27.19
C GLU A 98 24.34 3.78 28.10
N GLY A 99 25.54 3.98 27.54
CA GLY A 99 26.80 3.99 28.28
C GLY A 99 27.23 2.61 28.81
N LEU A 100 27.02 1.55 28.04
CA LEU A 100 27.47 0.20 28.43
C LEU A 100 29.01 0.14 28.48
N SER A 101 29.54 -0.30 29.62
CA SER A 101 30.97 -0.59 29.78
C SER A 101 31.40 -1.82 28.95
N ASP A 102 32.71 -1.97 28.71
CA ASP A 102 33.26 -3.13 27.99
C ASP A 102 32.87 -4.46 28.63
N ALA A 103 32.88 -4.52 29.97
CA ALA A 103 32.49 -5.71 30.73
C ALA A 103 31.00 -6.02 30.55
N GLU A 104 30.14 -5.00 30.56
CA GLU A 104 28.70 -5.16 30.33
C GLU A 104 28.43 -5.60 28.89
N GLN A 105 29.06 -4.98 27.88
CA GLN A 105 28.89 -5.38 26.48
C GLN A 105 29.35 -6.82 26.24
N GLN A 106 30.49 -7.23 26.81
CA GLN A 106 30.95 -8.62 26.71
C GLN A 106 29.98 -9.59 27.38
N ALA A 107 29.38 -9.23 28.51
CA ALA A 107 28.36 -10.05 29.16
C ALA A 107 27.11 -10.20 28.27
N VAL A 108 26.67 -9.10 27.63
CA VAL A 108 25.51 -9.11 26.71
C VAL A 108 25.79 -9.93 25.45
N LEU A 109 26.98 -9.81 24.87
CA LEU A 109 27.41 -10.63 23.73
C LEU A 109 27.45 -12.12 24.10
N ARG A 110 28.03 -12.46 25.25
CA ARG A 110 28.08 -13.85 25.72
C ARG A 110 26.69 -14.42 25.95
N ALA A 111 25.79 -13.61 26.52
CA ALA A 111 24.39 -13.96 26.74
C ALA A 111 23.67 -14.25 25.40
N ALA A 112 23.73 -13.33 24.44
CA ALA A 112 22.97 -13.44 23.20
C ALA A 112 23.58 -14.39 22.17
N VAL A 113 24.89 -14.26 21.90
CA VAL A 113 25.57 -14.94 20.77
C VAL A 113 26.70 -15.86 21.21
N GLY A 114 26.96 -15.98 22.52
CA GLY A 114 27.93 -16.90 23.07
C GLY A 114 29.37 -16.37 22.96
N SER A 115 30.34 -17.29 22.91
CA SER A 115 31.77 -16.95 22.85
C SER A 115 32.26 -16.61 21.44
N ILE A 116 31.53 -15.75 20.72
CA ILE A 116 31.98 -15.28 19.40
C ILE A 116 33.14 -14.30 19.61
N ARG A 117 34.29 -14.60 19.00
CA ARG A 117 35.41 -13.66 18.85
C ARG A 117 35.23 -12.91 17.55
N PHE A 118 35.29 -11.58 17.63
CA PHE A 118 35.26 -10.70 16.47
C PHE A 118 36.67 -10.53 15.87
N PRO A 119 36.82 -10.37 14.54
CA PRO A 119 35.74 -10.35 13.54
C PRO A 119 35.10 -11.74 13.35
N ALA A 120 33.77 -11.78 13.29
CA ALA A 120 33.00 -13.02 13.21
C ALA A 120 32.61 -13.29 11.76
N THR A 121 32.86 -14.49 11.25
CA THR A 121 32.38 -14.88 9.93
C THR A 121 30.87 -15.15 9.96
N LEU A 122 30.19 -14.97 8.83
CA LEU A 122 28.77 -15.28 8.73
C LEU A 122 28.47 -16.77 9.02
N ALA A 123 29.42 -17.66 8.69
CA ALA A 123 29.34 -19.06 9.09
C ALA A 123 29.26 -19.25 10.61
N ARG A 124 29.94 -18.40 11.41
CA ARG A 124 29.82 -18.40 12.87
C ARG A 124 28.50 -17.81 13.36
N LEU A 125 28.00 -16.73 12.76
CA LEU A 125 26.72 -16.13 13.15
C LEU A 125 25.51 -17.04 12.84
N ARG A 126 25.66 -17.98 11.90
CA ARG A 126 24.67 -19.03 11.63
C ARG A 126 24.64 -20.13 12.68
N GLN A 127 25.74 -20.37 13.40
CA GLN A 127 25.79 -21.41 14.43
C GLN A 127 24.96 -20.96 15.64
N SER A 128 23.93 -21.73 15.99
CA SER A 128 23.20 -21.52 17.25
C SER A 128 24.08 -21.94 18.42
N GLN A 129 23.84 -21.36 19.60
CA GLN A 129 24.39 -21.96 20.82
C GLN A 129 23.88 -23.40 20.96
N GLY A 130 24.76 -24.32 21.34
CA GLY A 130 24.44 -25.75 21.45
C GLY A 130 23.40 -26.03 22.54
N GLU A 131 22.73 -27.18 22.43
CA GLU A 131 21.81 -27.67 23.46
C GLU A 131 22.57 -27.80 24.80
N GLY A 132 22.10 -27.07 25.83
CA GLY A 132 22.71 -27.05 27.17
C GLY A 132 23.29 -25.71 27.61
N VAL A 133 23.37 -24.71 26.74
CA VAL A 133 23.77 -23.33 27.12
C VAL A 133 22.53 -22.48 27.33
N SER A 134 22.47 -21.72 28.42
CA SER A 134 21.40 -20.77 28.69
C SER A 134 21.81 -19.38 28.24
N SER A 135 20.94 -18.67 27.50
CA SER A 135 21.23 -17.32 26.98
C SER A 135 21.38 -16.24 28.05
N GLY A 136 21.14 -16.54 29.33
CA GLY A 136 21.19 -15.55 30.42
C GLY A 136 20.06 -14.50 30.38
N PHE A 137 19.35 -14.37 29.26
CA PHE A 137 18.14 -13.56 29.13
C PHE A 137 16.95 -14.28 29.73
N SER A 138 16.21 -13.60 30.62
CA SER A 138 14.93 -14.07 31.12
C SER A 138 13.81 -13.28 30.46
N ALA A 139 12.72 -13.95 30.07
CA ALA A 139 11.57 -13.26 29.52
C ALA A 139 10.86 -12.44 30.61
N LEU A 140 10.30 -11.30 30.24
CA LEU A 140 9.47 -10.50 31.15
C LEU A 140 8.15 -11.24 31.40
N SER A 141 7.71 -11.36 32.65
CA SER A 141 6.49 -12.12 32.98
C SER A 141 5.61 -11.40 33.99
N PHE A 142 4.30 -11.63 33.88
CA PHE A 142 3.28 -11.17 34.82
C PHE A 142 2.27 -12.29 35.07
N SER A 143 2.04 -12.65 36.34
CA SER A 143 1.00 -13.63 36.74
C SER A 143 1.03 -14.95 35.95
N GLY A 144 2.22 -15.44 35.58
CA GLY A 144 2.40 -16.66 34.79
C GLY A 144 2.31 -16.47 33.27
N GLN A 145 1.96 -15.28 32.79
CA GLN A 145 2.00 -14.90 31.38
C GLN A 145 3.38 -14.37 31.03
N VAL A 146 3.95 -14.81 29.91
CA VAL A 146 5.33 -14.51 29.51
C VAL A 146 5.30 -13.65 28.25
N ALA A 147 6.14 -12.62 28.19
CA ALA A 147 6.29 -11.77 27.02
C ALA A 147 6.96 -12.54 25.88
N ARG A 148 6.47 -12.34 24.66
CA ARG A 148 6.97 -12.97 23.42
C ARG A 148 8.37 -12.47 23.05
N ASP A 149 8.60 -11.17 23.18
CA ASP A 149 9.73 -10.45 22.59
C ASP A 149 10.34 -9.40 23.53
N MET A 150 10.02 -9.45 24.84
CA MET A 150 10.63 -8.62 25.87
C MET A 150 11.46 -9.50 26.82
N PHE A 151 12.76 -9.29 26.82
CA PHE A 151 13.71 -10.03 27.66
C PHE A 151 14.50 -9.09 28.54
N TRP A 152 14.96 -9.56 29.69
CA TRP A 152 15.84 -8.82 30.57
C TRP A 152 17.08 -9.63 30.92
N LEU A 153 18.18 -8.93 31.15
CA LEU A 153 19.47 -9.49 31.57
C LEU A 153 20.03 -8.66 32.72
N VAL A 154 20.54 -9.31 33.76
CA VAL A 154 21.31 -8.65 34.82
C VAL A 154 22.75 -8.50 34.36
N LEU A 155 23.21 -7.26 34.29
CA LEU A 155 24.56 -6.91 33.90
C LEU A 155 25.55 -7.09 35.08
N PRO A 156 26.86 -7.21 34.82
CA PRO A 156 27.88 -7.34 35.87
C PRO A 156 27.89 -6.19 36.90
N SER A 157 27.38 -5.02 36.52
CA SER A 157 27.22 -3.85 37.38
C SER A 157 25.99 -3.89 38.31
N ASN A 158 25.22 -4.99 38.27
CA ASN A 158 23.86 -5.11 38.81
C ASN A 158 22.79 -4.23 38.13
N ALA A 159 23.14 -3.52 37.06
CA ALA A 159 22.16 -2.88 36.18
C ALA A 159 21.32 -3.93 35.44
N LEU A 160 20.14 -3.54 34.99
CA LEU A 160 19.25 -4.35 34.16
C LEU A 160 19.31 -3.85 32.72
N LEU A 161 19.41 -4.78 31.77
CA LEU A 161 19.26 -4.49 30.36
C LEU A 161 17.96 -5.11 29.86
N LEU A 162 17.06 -4.29 29.31
CA LEU A 162 15.85 -4.74 28.64
C LEU A 162 16.13 -4.86 27.14
N TYR A 163 15.81 -6.01 26.57
CA TYR A 163 15.82 -6.29 25.14
C TYR A 163 14.41 -6.40 24.60
N LEU A 164 14.03 -5.45 23.74
CA LEU A 164 12.77 -5.38 23.02
C LEU A 164 13.03 -5.80 21.57
N ALA A 165 12.85 -7.08 21.25
CA ALA A 165 13.25 -7.63 19.95
C ALA A 165 12.47 -7.03 18.77
N SER A 166 11.28 -6.47 19.04
CA SER A 166 10.36 -5.93 18.05
C SER A 166 10.23 -4.39 18.11
N GLU A 167 11.02 -3.68 18.91
CA GLU A 167 10.89 -2.22 19.10
C GLU A 167 12.20 -1.44 18.91
N THR A 168 12.09 -0.11 18.84
CA THR A 168 13.21 0.84 18.80
C THR A 168 13.01 1.92 19.86
N PRO A 169 13.97 2.17 20.77
CA PRO A 169 15.25 1.48 20.90
C PRO A 169 15.08 0.02 21.35
N ALA A 170 15.87 -0.89 20.77
CA ALA A 170 15.76 -2.32 21.04
C ALA A 170 16.46 -2.76 22.34
N LEU A 171 17.44 -1.99 22.84
CA LEU A 171 18.15 -2.27 24.09
C LEU A 171 18.13 -1.03 24.97
N ILE A 172 17.66 -1.18 26.20
CA ILE A 172 17.50 -0.08 27.16
C ILE A 172 18.13 -0.48 28.49
N ARG A 173 19.01 0.37 29.03
CA ARG A 173 19.71 0.09 30.30
C ARG A 173 19.01 0.79 31.46
N PHE A 174 18.84 0.06 32.54
CA PHE A 174 18.27 0.54 33.79
C PHE A 174 19.24 0.30 34.94
N THR A 175 19.46 1.30 35.78
CA THR A 175 20.31 1.20 36.98
C THR A 175 19.75 0.23 38.03
N GLY A 176 18.45 -0.04 37.99
CA GLY A 176 17.79 -1.01 38.86
C GLY A 176 16.31 -1.17 38.52
N LYS A 177 15.63 -2.05 39.26
CA LYS A 177 14.22 -2.40 39.03
C LYS A 177 13.28 -1.19 39.10
N ASP A 178 13.58 -0.22 39.96
CA ASP A 178 12.76 0.97 40.16
C ASP A 178 12.68 1.83 38.90
N GLN A 179 13.79 1.99 38.18
CA GLN A 179 13.82 2.73 36.92
C GLN A 179 13.08 1.99 35.81
N LEU A 180 13.17 0.66 35.76
CA LEU A 180 12.37 -0.14 34.84
C LEU A 180 10.87 0.04 35.12
N TYR A 181 10.45 0.00 36.38
CA TYR A 181 9.04 0.19 36.74
C TYR A 181 8.53 1.60 36.39
N ALA A 182 9.36 2.63 36.53
CA ALA A 182 9.03 3.98 36.07
C ALA A 182 8.83 4.01 34.55
N TRP A 183 9.75 3.41 33.79
CA TRP A 183 9.64 3.31 32.33
C TRP A 183 8.40 2.54 31.89
N ILE A 184 8.10 1.39 32.50
CA ILE A 184 6.89 0.61 32.17
C ILE A 184 5.63 1.43 32.45
N LYS A 185 5.59 2.17 33.57
CA LYS A 185 4.46 3.04 33.91
C LYS A 185 4.23 4.10 32.83
N GLU A 186 5.30 4.65 32.26
CA GLU A 186 5.23 5.57 31.12
C GLU A 186 4.70 4.87 29.86
N GLN A 187 5.15 3.64 29.56
CA GLN A 187 4.67 2.88 28.41
C GLN A 187 3.17 2.54 28.45
N VAL A 188 2.57 2.50 29.65
CA VAL A 188 1.14 2.22 29.84
C VAL A 188 0.35 3.45 30.32
N ALA A 189 0.89 4.66 30.17
CA ALA A 189 0.26 5.88 30.66
C ALA A 189 -1.06 6.19 29.94
N ASP A 190 -1.12 5.97 28.62
CA ASP A 190 -2.23 6.24 27.73
C ASP A 190 -2.80 4.96 27.09
N GLU A 191 -3.98 5.04 26.47
CA GLU A 191 -4.62 3.87 25.85
C GLU A 191 -3.82 3.30 24.66
N PRO A 192 -3.22 4.13 23.77
CA PRO A 192 -2.33 3.62 22.71
C PRO A 192 -1.12 2.85 23.25
N GLY A 193 -0.46 3.35 24.30
CA GLY A 193 0.66 2.67 24.95
C GLY A 193 0.24 1.36 25.59
N ARG A 194 -0.92 1.33 26.27
CA ARG A 194 -1.51 0.09 26.79
C ARG A 194 -1.82 -0.92 25.70
N GLN A 195 -2.33 -0.48 24.55
CA GLN A 195 -2.58 -1.36 23.41
C GLN A 195 -1.28 -1.95 22.87
N ARG A 196 -0.22 -1.14 22.67
CA ARG A 196 1.10 -1.63 22.26
C ARG A 196 1.67 -2.62 23.28
N PHE A 197 1.66 -2.25 24.56
CA PHE A 197 2.20 -3.08 25.64
C PHE A 197 1.54 -4.47 25.71
N ARG A 198 0.21 -4.54 25.52
CA ARG A 198 -0.53 -5.82 25.50
C ARG A 198 -0.13 -6.72 24.31
N GLN A 199 0.36 -6.17 23.19
CA GLN A 199 0.76 -6.97 22.02
C GLN A 199 2.00 -7.84 22.28
N HIS A 200 2.79 -7.54 23.31
CA HIS A 200 3.94 -8.37 23.72
C HIS A 200 3.51 -9.65 24.46
N PHE A 201 2.25 -9.75 24.88
CA PHE A 201 1.72 -10.89 25.64
C PHE A 201 0.59 -11.56 24.86
N PRO A 202 0.90 -12.42 23.87
CA PRO A 202 -0.12 -12.98 22.97
C PRO A 202 -1.15 -13.88 23.68
N ASP A 203 -0.76 -14.54 24.77
CA ASP A 203 -1.61 -15.44 25.55
C ASP A 203 -2.41 -14.71 26.67
N LEU A 204 -2.24 -13.39 26.78
CA LEU A 204 -2.92 -12.59 27.79
C LEU A 204 -4.37 -12.31 27.37
N ASP A 205 -5.31 -12.82 28.16
CA ASP A 205 -6.74 -12.52 28.00
C ASP A 205 -6.99 -10.99 28.00
N PRO A 206 -7.87 -10.45 27.12
CA PRO A 206 -8.11 -9.01 27.02
C PRO A 206 -8.54 -8.33 28.33
N ALA A 207 -9.36 -8.98 29.15
CA ALA A 207 -9.79 -8.42 30.43
C ALA A 207 -8.65 -8.42 31.45
N ALA A 208 -7.89 -9.52 31.51
CA ALA A 208 -6.68 -9.61 32.32
C ALA A 208 -5.62 -8.57 31.88
N GLY A 209 -5.49 -8.33 30.57
CA GLY A 209 -4.58 -7.33 30.01
C GLY A 209 -4.98 -5.90 30.35
N LYS A 210 -6.28 -5.59 30.37
CA LYS A 210 -6.76 -4.29 30.86
C LYS A 210 -6.40 -4.08 32.33
N VAL A 211 -6.67 -5.06 33.18
CA VAL A 211 -6.34 -5.02 34.62
C VAL A 211 -4.83 -4.89 34.83
N LEU A 212 -4.01 -5.61 34.06
CA LEU A 212 -2.55 -5.48 34.11
C LEU A 212 -2.12 -4.04 33.83
N CYS A 213 -2.58 -3.47 32.72
CA CYS A 213 -2.25 -2.09 32.36
C CYS A 213 -2.68 -1.10 33.44
N GLU A 214 -3.89 -1.21 34.00
CA GLU A 214 -4.38 -0.35 35.08
C GLU A 214 -3.49 -0.44 36.33
N ARG A 215 -3.08 -1.66 36.71
CA ARG A 215 -2.17 -1.88 37.85
C ARG A 215 -0.79 -1.28 37.61
N LEU A 216 -0.25 -1.43 36.41
CA LEU A 216 1.03 -0.85 36.01
C LEU A 216 0.97 0.69 35.96
N SER A 217 -0.11 1.27 35.42
CA SER A 217 -0.33 2.72 35.41
C SER A 217 -0.48 3.28 36.83
N ALA A 218 -1.06 2.51 37.75
CA ALA A 218 -1.13 2.85 39.18
C ALA A 218 0.21 2.70 39.91
N GLY A 219 1.28 2.24 39.23
CA GLY A 219 2.62 2.06 39.80
C GLY A 219 2.79 0.78 40.62
N GLN A 220 1.88 -0.19 40.49
CA GLN A 220 2.02 -1.47 41.19
C GLN A 220 3.17 -2.29 40.59
N ARG A 221 4.01 -2.86 41.47
CA ARG A 221 5.17 -3.67 41.07
C ARG A 221 4.78 -5.13 40.88
N VAL A 222 4.25 -5.44 39.70
CA VAL A 222 3.58 -6.73 39.46
C VAL A 222 4.37 -7.74 38.62
N LEU A 223 5.58 -7.39 38.17
CA LEU A 223 6.40 -8.29 37.35
C LEU A 223 6.93 -9.46 38.19
N ASN A 224 6.90 -10.65 37.59
CA ASN A 224 7.59 -11.81 38.12
C ASN A 224 9.07 -11.75 37.71
N TRP A 225 9.95 -11.80 38.71
CA TRP A 225 11.41 -11.81 38.53
C TRP A 225 12.01 -13.21 38.67
N ASP A 226 11.24 -14.17 39.19
CA ASP A 226 11.66 -15.56 39.33
C ASP A 226 11.29 -16.33 38.05
N VAL A 227 11.88 -15.88 36.93
CA VAL A 227 11.72 -16.47 35.60
C VAL A 227 13.06 -17.06 35.19
N ALA A 228 13.07 -18.37 34.96
CA ALA A 228 14.27 -19.05 34.49
C ALA A 228 14.75 -18.44 33.16
N PRO A 229 16.07 -18.29 32.96
CA PRO A 229 16.60 -17.84 31.69
C PRO A 229 16.15 -18.71 30.52
N VAL A 230 16.00 -18.10 29.35
CA VAL A 230 15.65 -18.78 28.10
C VAL A 230 16.69 -19.87 27.81
N ALA A 231 16.21 -21.11 27.78
CA ALA A 231 17.02 -22.27 27.47
C ALA A 231 17.50 -22.22 26.02
N GLY A 232 18.80 -22.43 25.80
CA GLY A 232 19.38 -22.31 24.48
C GLY A 232 19.55 -20.86 24.04
N ASP A 233 19.39 -20.65 22.75
CA ASP A 233 19.64 -19.40 22.06
C ASP A 233 18.36 -18.53 22.00
N VAL A 234 18.45 -17.28 22.46
CA VAL A 234 17.31 -16.34 22.50
C VAL A 234 16.70 -16.08 21.12
N PHE A 235 17.50 -16.14 20.05
CA PHE A 235 17.02 -15.96 18.68
C PHE A 235 16.32 -17.20 18.14
N VAL A 236 16.67 -18.38 18.64
CA VAL A 236 15.92 -19.61 18.39
C VAL A 236 14.59 -19.56 19.13
N HIS A 237 14.56 -19.06 20.38
CA HIS A 237 13.32 -18.84 21.10
C HIS A 237 12.38 -17.88 20.35
N LEU A 238 12.88 -16.73 19.89
CA LEU A 238 12.14 -15.79 19.05
C LEU A 238 11.60 -16.44 17.77
N ARG A 239 12.41 -17.29 17.11
CA ARG A 239 11.99 -18.03 15.92
C ARG A 239 10.84 -19.00 16.23
N GLU A 240 10.96 -19.78 17.30
CA GLU A 240 9.92 -20.75 17.68
C GLU A 240 8.63 -20.04 18.13
N ALA A 241 8.74 -18.91 18.84
CA ALA A 241 7.59 -18.05 19.15
C ALA A 241 6.92 -17.53 17.86
N ALA A 242 7.69 -17.04 16.90
CA ALA A 242 7.19 -16.56 15.60
C ALA A 242 6.52 -17.69 14.79
N LYS A 243 7.09 -18.91 14.80
CA LYS A 243 6.49 -20.11 14.20
C LYS A 243 5.13 -20.44 14.82
N GLN A 244 5.08 -20.50 16.14
CA GLN A 244 3.87 -20.83 16.89
C GLN A 244 2.78 -19.79 16.66
N GLU A 245 3.13 -18.51 16.64
CA GLU A 245 2.18 -17.43 16.37
C GLU A 245 1.62 -17.51 14.95
N LEU A 246 2.47 -17.67 13.93
CA LEU A 246 1.99 -17.82 12.55
C LEU A 246 1.09 -19.05 12.40
N LYS A 247 1.42 -20.15 13.09
CA LYS A 247 0.57 -21.33 13.14
C LYS A 247 -0.76 -21.04 13.84
N ALA A 248 -0.77 -20.36 14.97
CA ALA A 248 -1.98 -20.01 15.70
C ALA A 248 -2.88 -19.05 14.89
N VAL A 249 -2.29 -18.05 14.23
CA VAL A 249 -2.99 -17.14 13.32
C VAL A 249 -3.58 -17.91 12.13
N ALA A 250 -2.84 -18.84 11.56
CA ALA A 250 -3.33 -19.68 10.47
C ALA A 250 -4.50 -20.57 10.91
N LEU A 251 -4.38 -21.24 12.07
CA LEU A 251 -5.43 -22.07 12.63
C LEU A 251 -6.70 -21.25 12.92
N ALA A 252 -6.56 -20.09 13.57
CA ALA A 252 -7.69 -19.21 13.90
C ALA A 252 -8.38 -18.61 12.66
N ARG A 253 -7.66 -18.35 11.57
CA ARG A 253 -8.20 -17.74 10.34
C ARG A 253 -8.80 -18.73 9.36
N ILE A 254 -8.32 -19.98 9.34
CA ILE A 254 -8.81 -21.00 8.40
C ILE A 254 -10.07 -21.70 8.95
N THR A 255 -10.30 -21.67 10.26
CA THR A 255 -11.50 -22.27 10.90
C THR A 255 -12.61 -21.27 11.23
N ALA A 256 -12.35 -19.96 11.34
CA ALA A 256 -13.35 -18.96 11.72
C ALA A 256 -13.85 -18.15 10.52
N ASN A 257 -15.17 -18.16 10.30
CA ASN A 257 -15.87 -17.49 9.19
C ASN A 257 -16.11 -15.98 9.40
N SER A 258 -15.32 -15.29 10.24
CA SER A 258 -15.60 -13.88 10.59
C SER A 258 -14.35 -13.07 10.96
N ASP A 259 -14.21 -11.91 10.30
CA ASP A 259 -13.62 -10.65 10.74
C ASP A 259 -12.36 -10.67 11.64
N LEU A 260 -11.16 -10.64 11.03
CA LEU A 260 -9.98 -10.03 11.67
C LEU A 260 -9.11 -9.28 10.64
N ARG A 261 -9.23 -7.94 10.69
CA ARG A 261 -8.67 -6.91 9.79
C ARG A 261 -7.13 -6.93 9.68
N LYS A 262 -6.66 -6.29 8.61
CA LYS A 262 -5.28 -5.95 8.14
C LYS A 262 -4.22 -5.62 9.22
N ALA A 263 -4.59 -5.36 10.46
CA ALA A 263 -3.71 -4.88 11.54
C ALA A 263 -2.58 -5.85 11.94
N LYS A 264 -2.77 -7.17 11.87
CA LYS A 264 -1.70 -8.14 12.23
C LYS A 264 -0.69 -8.41 11.10
N TRP A 265 -1.09 -8.17 9.86
CA TRP A 265 -0.21 -8.36 8.69
C TRP A 265 0.80 -7.20 8.58
N LEU A 266 0.39 -5.99 8.96
CA LEU A 266 1.25 -4.81 9.05
C LEU A 266 2.28 -4.88 10.18
N ALA A 267 1.97 -5.58 11.28
CA ALA A 267 2.94 -5.82 12.36
C ALA A 267 4.17 -6.61 11.89
N TRP A 268 4.00 -7.52 10.92
CA TRP A 268 5.10 -8.28 10.30
C TRP A 268 5.88 -7.47 9.25
N LEU A 269 5.22 -6.63 8.45
CA LEU A 269 5.91 -5.71 7.52
C LEU A 269 6.67 -4.60 8.23
N GLY A 270 6.24 -4.21 9.43
CA GLY A 270 6.92 -3.23 10.28
C GLY A 270 8.34 -3.66 10.70
N VAL A 271 8.65 -4.96 10.71
CA VAL A 271 10.00 -5.47 10.99
C VAL A 271 10.93 -5.26 9.78
N VAL A 272 10.41 -5.39 8.56
CA VAL A 272 11.17 -5.19 7.31
C VAL A 272 11.40 -3.71 7.02
N SER A 273 10.41 -2.84 7.27
CA SER A 273 10.55 -1.39 7.04
C SER A 273 11.56 -0.72 7.99
N ARG A 274 11.75 -1.27 9.20
CA ARG A 274 12.68 -0.72 10.20
C ARG A 274 14.16 -1.00 9.93
N VAL A 275 14.48 -1.90 9.01
CA VAL A 275 15.87 -2.16 8.56
C VAL A 275 16.40 -1.01 7.68
N VAL A 276 15.52 -0.28 7.00
CA VAL A 276 15.88 0.77 6.03
C VAL A 276 15.96 2.17 6.68
N SER A 277 15.42 2.33 7.89
CA SER A 277 15.21 3.62 8.57
C SER A 277 16.47 4.45 8.89
N PRO A 278 17.67 3.87 9.17
CA PRO A 278 18.88 4.67 9.41
C PRO A 278 19.43 5.43 8.19
N LEU A 279 18.87 5.25 6.98
CA LEU A 279 19.38 5.85 5.74
C LEU A 279 18.39 6.80 5.06
N ALA A 280 17.40 7.29 5.81
CA ALA A 280 16.37 8.24 5.34
C ALA A 280 16.87 9.52 4.62
N PRO A 281 18.07 10.09 4.86
CA PRO A 281 18.46 11.34 4.21
C PRO A 281 18.84 11.28 2.72
N LEU A 282 19.02 10.09 2.12
CA LEU A 282 19.68 9.97 0.80
C LEU A 282 18.78 9.53 -0.37
N GLY A 283 17.54 9.09 -0.14
CA GLY A 283 16.63 8.62 -1.19
C GLY A 283 17.03 7.27 -1.80
N TRP A 284 16.05 6.54 -2.36
CA TRP A 284 16.16 5.09 -2.61
C TRP A 284 17.06 4.63 -3.78
N PRO A 285 17.42 5.43 -4.81
CA PRO A 285 18.44 5.02 -5.78
C PRO A 285 19.88 5.37 -5.35
N LEU A 286 20.09 6.49 -4.66
CA LEU A 286 21.41 6.92 -4.17
C LEU A 286 21.83 6.17 -2.90
N ALA A 287 20.88 5.72 -2.09
CA ALA A 287 21.11 4.76 -1.01
C ALA A 287 21.65 3.40 -1.52
N LEU A 288 21.32 3.01 -2.76
CA LEU A 288 21.85 1.79 -3.40
C LEU A 288 23.20 2.02 -4.09
N ALA A 289 23.44 3.21 -4.64
CA ALA A 289 24.70 3.57 -5.30
C ALA A 289 25.84 3.89 -4.31
N ALA A 290 25.55 4.46 -3.15
CA ALA A 290 26.55 4.73 -2.10
C ALA A 290 27.13 3.45 -1.46
N VAL A 291 26.46 2.31 -1.65
CA VAL A 291 26.90 0.96 -1.26
C VAL A 291 27.81 0.32 -2.34
N GLY A 292 27.93 0.96 -3.50
CA GLY A 292 28.50 0.43 -4.75
C GLY A 292 30.01 0.47 -4.87
N ALA A 293 30.73 -0.16 -3.95
CA ALA A 293 32.11 -0.60 -4.20
C ALA A 293 32.32 -2.00 -3.60
N GLY A 294 31.71 -3.06 -4.19
CA GLY A 294 31.99 -4.39 -3.61
C GLY A 294 31.55 -5.73 -4.22
N ALA A 295 30.59 -5.89 -5.14
CA ALA A 295 30.26 -7.27 -5.57
C ALA A 295 29.74 -7.44 -7.00
N ALA A 296 30.49 -8.17 -7.82
CA ALA A 296 30.07 -8.58 -9.17
C ALA A 296 28.89 -9.58 -9.18
N SER A 297 28.63 -10.30 -8.09
CA SER A 297 27.53 -11.29 -7.97
C SER A 297 26.14 -10.64 -7.82
N LEU A 298 26.05 -9.49 -7.15
CA LEU A 298 24.80 -8.74 -6.99
C LEU A 298 24.23 -8.31 -8.35
N GLY A 299 25.10 -7.86 -9.26
CA GLY A 299 24.71 -7.51 -10.63
C GLY A 299 24.16 -8.71 -11.40
N LEU A 300 24.73 -9.91 -11.23
CA LEU A 300 24.28 -11.13 -11.90
C LEU A 300 22.95 -11.66 -11.33
N HIS A 301 22.74 -11.60 -10.02
CA HIS A 301 21.49 -12.04 -9.40
C HIS A 301 20.35 -11.04 -9.62
N LEU A 302 20.64 -9.73 -9.69
CA LEU A 302 19.67 -8.72 -10.11
C LEU A 302 19.29 -8.88 -11.58
N ASP A 303 20.27 -9.14 -12.46
CA ASP A 303 20.01 -9.47 -13.86
C ASP A 303 19.13 -10.72 -13.98
N GLN A 304 19.41 -11.77 -13.19
CA GLN A 304 18.57 -12.97 -13.15
C GLN A 304 17.17 -12.72 -12.54
N ALA A 305 17.07 -11.83 -11.55
CA ALA A 305 15.81 -11.47 -10.90
C ALA A 305 14.86 -10.71 -11.85
N VAL A 306 15.44 -9.85 -12.68
CA VAL A 306 14.72 -8.94 -13.59
C VAL A 306 14.53 -9.57 -14.97
N ASN A 307 15.55 -10.19 -15.54
CA ASN A 307 15.58 -10.57 -16.95
C ASN A 307 15.39 -12.07 -17.23
N ALA A 308 15.35 -12.97 -16.22
CA ALA A 308 15.18 -14.41 -16.49
C ALA A 308 13.81 -14.71 -17.13
N SER A 309 13.72 -15.60 -18.11
CA SER A 309 12.45 -15.90 -18.80
C SER A 309 11.51 -16.83 -18.02
N ASP A 310 12.00 -17.51 -16.97
CA ASP A 310 11.22 -18.42 -16.10
C ASP A 310 10.92 -17.78 -14.73
N ILE A 311 9.65 -17.81 -14.32
CA ILE A 311 9.14 -17.35 -13.03
C ILE A 311 9.85 -18.00 -11.83
N ARG A 312 10.28 -19.26 -11.94
CA ARG A 312 11.07 -19.91 -10.86
C ARG A 312 12.50 -19.37 -10.77
N GLN A 313 13.08 -18.95 -11.89
CA GLN A 313 14.42 -18.37 -11.92
C GLN A 313 14.42 -16.91 -11.48
N ARG A 314 13.40 -16.12 -11.85
CA ARG A 314 13.21 -14.76 -11.31
C ARG A 314 13.07 -14.77 -9.80
N ARG A 315 12.25 -15.67 -9.26
CA ARG A 315 12.04 -15.80 -7.80
C ARG A 315 13.32 -16.21 -7.07
N ARG A 316 14.15 -17.08 -7.67
CA ARG A 316 15.48 -17.42 -7.14
C ARG A 316 16.45 -16.23 -7.23
N GLY A 317 16.44 -15.49 -8.34
CA GLY A 317 17.23 -14.27 -8.51
C GLY A 317 16.90 -13.21 -7.45
N TRP A 318 15.62 -12.96 -7.17
CA TRP A 318 15.20 -12.02 -6.12
C TRP A 318 15.63 -12.46 -4.73
N VAL A 319 15.48 -13.74 -4.40
CA VAL A 319 15.93 -14.27 -3.09
C VAL A 319 17.45 -14.16 -2.95
N LEU A 320 18.21 -14.44 -4.00
CA LEU A 320 19.68 -14.33 -4.00
C LEU A 320 20.16 -12.88 -4.01
N ALA A 321 19.46 -11.96 -4.68
CA ALA A 321 19.78 -10.54 -4.68
C ALA A 321 19.54 -9.88 -3.31
N VAL A 322 18.46 -10.25 -2.60
CA VAL A 322 18.21 -9.79 -1.22
C VAL A 322 19.28 -10.32 -0.27
N VAL A 323 19.69 -11.58 -0.44
CA VAL A 323 20.77 -12.17 0.34
C VAL A 323 22.10 -11.49 0.05
N ASP A 324 22.47 -11.28 -1.22
CA ASP A 324 23.70 -10.59 -1.61
C ASP A 324 23.73 -9.12 -1.15
N LEU A 325 22.59 -8.43 -1.20
CA LEU A 325 22.45 -7.07 -0.68
C LEU A 325 22.69 -7.03 0.85
N LEU A 326 22.16 -8.00 1.59
CA LEU A 326 22.42 -8.15 3.02
C LEU A 326 23.91 -8.43 3.30
N PHE A 327 24.58 -9.24 2.47
CA PHE A 327 26.02 -9.52 2.60
C PHE A 327 26.89 -8.30 2.27
N VAL A 328 26.58 -7.54 1.22
CA VAL A 328 27.31 -6.32 0.86
C VAL A 328 27.16 -5.25 1.96
N LEU A 329 25.98 -5.13 2.57
CA LEU A 329 25.76 -4.26 3.72
C LEU A 329 26.52 -4.72 4.98
N LEU A 330 26.66 -6.04 5.17
CA LEU A 330 27.45 -6.62 6.27
C LEU A 330 28.96 -6.40 6.06
N ASP A 331 29.46 -6.60 4.84
CA ASP A 331 30.88 -6.45 4.48
C ASP A 331 31.32 -4.99 4.48
N ALA A 332 30.50 -4.06 3.96
CA ALA A 332 30.78 -2.63 3.99
C ALA A 332 30.89 -2.09 5.44
N LYS A 333 30.09 -2.62 6.36
CA LYS A 333 30.10 -2.23 7.77
C LYS A 333 31.13 -2.99 8.60
N MET A 334 31.51 -4.22 8.22
CA MET A 334 32.68 -4.91 8.78
C MET A 334 34.00 -4.23 8.38
N LEU A 335 34.12 -3.69 7.15
CA LEU A 335 35.27 -2.88 6.74
C LEU A 335 35.38 -1.57 7.54
N GLU A 336 34.25 -0.97 7.89
CA GLU A 336 34.19 0.22 8.77
C GLU A 336 34.57 -0.12 10.23
N ALA A 337 34.30 -1.36 10.66
CA ALA A 337 34.75 -1.91 11.94
C ALA A 337 36.23 -2.35 11.95
N ASP A 338 36.82 -2.73 10.81
CA ASP A 338 38.26 -2.98 10.68
C ASP A 338 39.08 -1.68 10.73
N ALA A 339 38.51 -0.55 10.31
CA ALA A 339 39.11 0.77 10.51
C ALA A 339 39.20 1.18 12.00
N PHE A 340 38.49 0.48 12.90
CA PHE A 340 38.54 0.67 14.36
C PHE A 340 39.68 -0.10 15.06
N ASN A 341 40.40 -0.99 14.36
CA ASN A 341 41.58 -1.68 14.90
C ASN A 341 42.86 -1.09 14.29
N GLY A 342 43.42 -0.08 14.95
CA GLY A 342 44.63 0.63 14.49
C GLY A 342 45.90 -0.23 14.38
N GLU A 343 46.02 -0.99 13.30
CA GLU A 343 47.31 -1.33 12.69
C GLU A 343 47.22 -1.14 11.17
N ALA A 344 47.58 0.06 10.73
CA ALA A 344 47.85 0.32 9.33
C ALA A 344 49.03 -0.55 8.87
N ARG A 345 48.75 -1.67 8.21
CA ARG A 345 49.72 -2.33 7.34
C ARG A 345 49.32 -2.11 5.89
N ALA A 346 49.89 -1.05 5.33
CA ALA A 346 49.81 -0.72 3.92
C ALA A 346 50.20 -1.94 3.07
N VAL A 347 49.20 -2.57 2.44
CA VAL A 347 49.45 -3.41 1.27
C VAL A 347 49.70 -2.43 0.12
N ARG A 348 50.99 -2.18 -0.13
CA ARG A 348 51.45 -1.49 -1.34
C ARG A 348 51.18 -2.39 -2.54
N THR A 349 50.22 -2.03 -3.38
CA THR A 349 50.25 -2.42 -4.79
C THR A 349 51.23 -1.49 -5.53
N PRO A 350 52.23 -2.01 -6.27
CA PRO A 350 53.15 -1.18 -7.05
C PRO A 350 52.49 -0.65 -8.33
N GLY A 351 52.68 0.65 -8.60
CA GLY A 351 52.26 1.35 -9.82
C GLY A 351 50.85 1.95 -9.71
N GLY A 352 50.58 3.24 -9.88
CA GLY A 352 51.39 4.41 -10.22
C GLY A 352 50.46 5.60 -10.53
N SER A 353 50.78 6.77 -9.96
CA SER A 353 50.31 8.14 -10.29
C SER A 353 48.80 8.42 -10.23
N GLU A 354 48.26 9.46 -9.59
CA GLU A 354 48.81 10.73 -9.12
C GLU A 354 47.80 11.29 -8.10
N ALA A 355 48.29 11.81 -6.96
CA ALA A 355 47.45 12.40 -5.93
C ALA A 355 47.11 13.86 -6.30
N VAL A 356 45.82 14.16 -6.50
CA VAL A 356 45.32 15.54 -6.51
C VAL A 356 44.93 15.90 -5.07
N PRO A 357 45.33 17.07 -4.53
CA PRO A 357 45.04 17.44 -3.15
C PRO A 357 43.53 17.60 -2.94
N LEU A 358 43.05 17.18 -1.77
CA LEU A 358 41.71 17.49 -1.25
C LEU A 358 41.55 19.01 -1.11
N THR A 359 41.15 19.63 -2.21
CA THR A 359 40.66 20.99 -2.23
C THR A 359 39.30 20.95 -1.57
N ARG A 360 39.15 21.77 -0.52
CA ARG A 360 37.89 22.06 0.20
C ARG A 360 36.70 21.90 -0.74
N ALA A 361 35.89 20.85 -0.50
CA ALA A 361 34.70 20.60 -1.29
C ALA A 361 33.88 21.89 -1.37
N PRO A 362 33.44 22.30 -2.57
CA PRO A 362 32.61 23.49 -2.70
C PRO A 362 31.39 23.27 -1.81
N GLN A 363 31.01 24.30 -1.05
CA GLN A 363 29.63 24.41 -0.59
C GLN A 363 28.78 24.49 -1.86
N VAL A 364 28.40 23.31 -2.38
CA VAL A 364 27.26 23.20 -3.27
C VAL A 364 26.11 23.55 -2.34
N ALA A 365 25.65 24.80 -2.43
CA ALA A 365 24.32 25.15 -1.95
C ALA A 365 23.40 24.02 -2.41
N LEU A 366 22.69 23.40 -1.47
CA LEU A 366 21.60 22.50 -1.81
C LEU A 366 20.86 23.18 -2.97
N PRO A 367 20.75 22.55 -4.15
CA PRO A 367 19.81 23.08 -5.12
C PRO A 367 18.49 23.18 -4.34
N PRO A 368 17.77 24.31 -4.44
CA PRO A 368 16.43 24.36 -3.88
C PRO A 368 15.74 23.07 -4.32
N LEU A 369 14.99 22.43 -3.40
CA LEU A 369 14.01 21.41 -3.79
C LEU A 369 13.39 21.91 -5.09
N PRO A 370 13.36 21.13 -6.18
CA PRO A 370 12.74 21.62 -7.40
C PRO A 370 11.29 21.93 -7.05
N VAL A 371 11.05 23.22 -6.81
CA VAL A 371 9.72 23.84 -6.80
C VAL A 371 9.12 23.69 -8.20
N ASP A 372 9.97 23.38 -9.18
CA ASP A 372 9.66 22.90 -10.50
C ASP A 372 10.10 21.43 -10.68
N ALA A 373 9.44 20.48 -10.00
CA ALA A 373 9.34 19.15 -10.58
C ALA A 373 8.49 19.32 -11.84
N GLN A 374 9.13 19.62 -12.98
CA GLN A 374 8.40 19.63 -14.24
C GLN A 374 7.69 18.27 -14.35
N PRO A 375 6.37 18.26 -14.58
CA PRO A 375 5.64 17.02 -14.73
C PRO A 375 6.35 16.26 -15.85
N VAL A 376 6.85 15.06 -15.54
CA VAL A 376 7.21 14.10 -16.57
C VAL A 376 5.89 13.68 -17.17
N GLY A 377 5.35 14.53 -18.04
CA GLY A 377 4.16 14.24 -18.81
C GLY A 377 4.42 12.95 -19.55
N ALA A 378 3.38 12.11 -19.60
CA ALA A 378 3.34 10.96 -20.49
C ALA A 378 3.99 11.31 -21.86
N PRO A 379 4.69 10.36 -22.50
CA PRO A 379 5.42 10.61 -23.74
C PRO A 379 4.58 11.42 -24.74
N PRO A 380 5.20 12.30 -25.54
CA PRO A 380 4.46 13.12 -26.48
C PRO A 380 3.61 12.22 -27.40
N LEU A 381 2.30 12.48 -27.42
CA LEU A 381 1.38 11.87 -28.37
C LEU A 381 1.87 12.21 -29.78
N SER A 382 2.37 11.22 -30.51
CA SER A 382 2.77 11.37 -31.91
C SER A 382 1.57 11.02 -32.80
N ASP A 383 1.33 11.81 -33.85
CA ASP A 383 0.15 11.66 -34.69
C ASP A 383 0.08 10.29 -35.41
N GLY A 384 -1.13 9.73 -35.47
CA GLY A 384 -1.59 8.75 -36.46
C GLY A 384 -1.05 7.32 -36.40
N ASN A 385 0.11 7.05 -35.80
CA ASN A 385 0.73 5.72 -35.68
C ASN A 385 1.62 5.63 -34.42
N SER A 386 1.09 6.04 -33.28
CA SER A 386 1.92 6.42 -32.14
C SER A 386 2.56 5.20 -31.45
N THR A 387 3.90 5.24 -31.37
CA THR A 387 4.71 4.37 -30.50
C THR A 387 4.23 4.44 -29.05
N PHE A 388 3.67 5.58 -28.64
CA PHE A 388 3.02 5.76 -27.35
C PHE A 388 1.85 4.80 -27.12
N TRP A 389 0.86 4.75 -28.02
CA TRP A 389 -0.29 3.86 -27.86
C TRP A 389 0.11 2.40 -27.99
N THR A 390 1.12 2.11 -28.81
CA THR A 390 1.72 0.77 -28.90
C THR A 390 2.32 0.34 -27.56
N ALA A 391 2.94 1.27 -26.83
CA ALA A 391 3.48 1.00 -25.50
C ALA A 391 2.37 0.84 -24.45
N CYS A 392 1.31 1.65 -24.48
CA CYS A 392 0.24 1.63 -23.48
C CYS A 392 -0.80 0.52 -23.69
N MET A 393 -1.05 0.09 -24.92
CA MET A 393 -2.04 -0.93 -25.27
C MET A 393 -1.43 -2.35 -25.30
N ARG A 394 -0.70 -2.70 -24.25
CA ARG A 394 -0.10 -4.04 -24.04
C ARG A 394 -0.04 -4.38 -22.54
N PRO A 395 0.15 -5.66 -22.17
CA PRO A 395 0.46 -6.00 -20.79
C PRO A 395 1.80 -5.37 -20.37
N ALA A 396 1.72 -4.43 -19.44
CA ALA A 396 2.86 -3.60 -19.00
C ALA A 396 2.70 -3.28 -17.51
N ALA A 397 2.70 -4.34 -16.67
CA ALA A 397 2.39 -4.21 -15.25
C ALA A 397 3.42 -3.35 -14.49
N ASP A 398 4.70 -3.44 -14.86
CA ASP A 398 5.76 -2.67 -14.24
C ASP A 398 5.64 -1.18 -14.60
N GLU A 399 5.38 -0.87 -15.87
CA GLU A 399 5.18 0.52 -16.34
C GLU A 399 3.88 1.12 -15.80
N LEU A 400 2.82 0.31 -15.69
CA LEU A 400 1.57 0.71 -15.06
C LEU A 400 1.83 1.12 -13.61
N LEU A 401 2.42 0.25 -12.80
CA LEU A 401 2.69 0.52 -11.38
C LEU A 401 3.63 1.73 -11.20
N ALA A 402 4.69 1.82 -11.99
CA ALA A 402 5.63 2.94 -11.91
C ALA A 402 4.95 4.28 -12.21
N LEU A 403 4.06 4.35 -13.21
CA LEU A 403 3.35 5.58 -13.54
C LEU A 403 2.22 5.88 -12.54
N SER A 404 1.58 4.85 -11.99
CA SER A 404 0.63 4.98 -10.89
C SER A 404 1.27 5.59 -9.65
N ASP A 405 2.46 5.13 -9.26
CA ASP A 405 3.19 5.66 -8.11
C ASP A 405 3.57 7.13 -8.31
N GLN A 406 4.01 7.50 -9.52
CA GLN A 406 4.34 8.88 -9.87
C GLN A 406 3.12 9.80 -9.83
N ALA A 407 2.02 9.37 -10.45
CA ALA A 407 0.76 10.11 -10.46
C ALA A 407 0.19 10.25 -9.04
N LEU A 408 0.22 9.19 -8.23
CA LEU A 408 -0.22 9.23 -6.85
C LEU A 408 0.63 10.19 -6.00
N ALA A 409 1.95 10.16 -6.15
CA ALA A 409 2.85 11.09 -5.47
C ALA A 409 2.55 12.55 -5.85
N ARG A 410 2.32 12.81 -7.14
CA ARG A 410 1.91 14.12 -7.64
C ARG A 410 0.57 14.55 -7.04
N GLN A 411 -0.46 13.71 -7.12
CA GLN A 411 -1.77 14.01 -6.54
C GLN A 411 -1.65 14.32 -5.05
N ARG A 412 -0.94 13.50 -4.26
CA ARG A 412 -0.73 13.76 -2.82
C ARG A 412 -0.05 15.10 -2.56
N SER A 413 0.89 15.52 -3.41
CA SER A 413 1.55 16.84 -3.30
C SER A 413 0.58 18.01 -3.50
N LEU A 414 -0.50 17.82 -4.27
CA LEU A 414 -1.54 18.83 -4.49
C LEU A 414 -2.53 18.91 -3.31
N LEU A 415 -2.50 17.96 -2.38
CA LEU A 415 -3.44 17.85 -1.26
C LEU A 415 -2.87 18.37 0.06
N THR A 416 -1.70 19.00 0.05
CA THR A 416 -1.03 19.48 1.27
C THR A 416 -1.76 20.64 1.94
N HIS A 417 -2.70 21.29 1.26
CA HIS A 417 -3.56 22.34 1.83
C HIS A 417 -4.71 21.78 2.66
N LEU A 418 -5.01 20.49 2.56
CA LEU A 418 -6.11 19.87 3.32
C LEU A 418 -5.80 19.89 4.82
N PRO A 419 -6.84 20.07 5.67
CA PRO A 419 -6.67 20.13 7.11
C PRO A 419 -6.22 18.78 7.67
N GLU A 420 -5.33 18.85 8.65
CA GLU A 420 -4.83 17.69 9.38
C GLU A 420 -5.76 17.38 10.57
N ALA A 421 -6.32 16.18 10.57
CA ALA A 421 -7.21 15.71 11.61
C ALA A 421 -6.42 15.28 12.84
N ASP A 422 -6.88 15.72 14.00
CA ASP A 422 -6.35 15.30 15.30
C ASP A 422 -7.02 13.98 15.70
N LEU A 423 -6.22 12.92 15.81
CA LEU A 423 -6.69 11.57 16.15
C LEU A 423 -7.38 11.49 17.52
N GLU A 424 -7.14 12.48 18.40
CA GLU A 424 -7.76 12.56 19.72
C GLU A 424 -9.10 13.31 19.73
N ARG A 425 -9.40 14.09 18.68
CA ARG A 425 -10.63 14.88 18.56
C ARG A 425 -11.62 14.19 17.64
N VAL A 426 -12.32 13.21 18.20
CA VAL A 426 -13.29 12.40 17.47
C VAL A 426 -14.66 12.51 18.11
N SER A 427 -15.70 12.60 17.29
CA SER A 427 -17.09 12.57 17.74
C SER A 427 -17.44 11.20 18.33
N ALA A 428 -18.60 11.12 19.01
CA ALA A 428 -19.12 9.84 19.49
C ALA A 428 -19.41 8.83 18.35
N SER A 429 -19.59 9.30 17.12
CA SER A 429 -19.79 8.47 15.91
C SER A 429 -18.49 8.06 15.22
N GLY A 430 -17.33 8.52 15.69
CA GLY A 430 -16.03 8.19 15.09
C GLY A 430 -15.56 9.18 14.02
N ASP A 431 -16.20 10.35 13.87
CA ASP A 431 -15.82 11.36 12.90
C ASP A 431 -14.80 12.34 13.49
N TYR A 432 -13.69 12.63 12.80
CA TYR A 432 -12.73 13.63 13.25
C TYR A 432 -13.36 15.01 13.29
N LEU A 433 -13.09 15.76 14.35
CA LEU A 433 -13.66 17.08 14.61
C LEU A 433 -12.61 18.17 14.39
N ASP A 434 -13.04 19.28 13.83
CA ASP A 434 -12.26 20.49 13.72
C ASP A 434 -12.10 21.21 15.09
N PRO A 435 -11.32 22.29 15.19
CA PRO A 435 -11.14 23.02 16.44
C PRO A 435 -12.41 23.62 17.05
N PHE A 436 -13.51 23.69 16.29
CA PHE A 436 -14.81 24.21 16.71
C PHE A 436 -15.81 23.09 17.07
N GLY A 437 -15.41 21.83 16.93
CA GLY A 437 -16.25 20.65 17.25
C GLY A 437 -17.12 20.19 16.09
N GLU A 438 -16.88 20.67 14.86
CA GLU A 438 -17.62 20.26 13.66
C GLU A 438 -16.87 19.14 12.92
N PRO A 439 -17.56 18.13 12.35
CA PRO A 439 -16.89 17.05 11.63
C PRO A 439 -16.11 17.52 10.39
N TYR A 440 -14.86 17.07 10.26
CA TYR A 440 -14.11 17.23 9.03
C TYR A 440 -14.79 16.48 7.87
N VAL A 441 -15.07 17.20 6.80
CA VAL A 441 -15.67 16.66 5.57
C VAL A 441 -14.60 16.04 4.66
N VAL A 442 -13.43 16.68 4.59
CA VAL A 442 -12.23 16.20 3.90
C VAL A 442 -11.04 16.51 4.80
N TYR A 443 -10.14 15.55 5.01
CA TYR A 443 -8.99 15.69 5.90
C TYR A 443 -7.82 14.80 5.49
N ARG A 444 -6.66 15.04 6.11
CA ARG A 444 -5.52 14.13 6.15
C ARG A 444 -5.22 13.69 7.58
N ASP A 445 -4.74 12.48 7.78
CA ASP A 445 -4.30 11.94 9.06
C ASP A 445 -3.05 11.04 8.90
N GLU A 446 -2.58 10.42 9.98
CA GLU A 446 -1.42 9.51 9.93
C GLU A 446 -1.63 8.28 9.02
N LEU A 447 -2.87 7.95 8.68
CA LEU A 447 -3.25 6.80 7.84
C LEU A 447 -3.48 7.19 6.37
N GLY A 448 -3.50 8.48 6.05
CA GLY A 448 -3.64 8.99 4.68
C GLY A 448 -4.68 10.09 4.56
N PHE A 449 -5.66 9.90 3.67
CA PHE A 449 -6.67 10.91 3.34
C PHE A 449 -8.07 10.38 3.57
N GLY A 450 -8.95 11.24 4.09
CA GLY A 450 -10.33 10.89 4.41
C GLY A 450 -11.33 11.77 3.68
N ALA A 451 -12.24 11.13 2.94
CA ALA A 451 -13.41 11.75 2.32
C ALA A 451 -14.44 10.65 2.04
N ARG A 452 -15.60 10.72 2.70
CA ARG A 452 -16.55 9.61 2.74
C ARG A 452 -17.14 9.32 1.35
N HIS A 453 -17.58 10.37 0.65
CA HIS A 453 -18.27 10.22 -0.61
C HIS A 453 -17.33 9.97 -1.77
N ILE A 454 -16.13 10.55 -1.77
CA ILE A 454 -15.07 10.23 -2.75
C ILE A 454 -14.68 8.76 -2.62
N LYS A 455 -14.39 8.27 -1.41
CA LYS A 455 -14.07 6.86 -1.18
C LYS A 455 -15.19 5.91 -1.64
N GLN A 456 -16.45 6.29 -1.40
CA GLN A 456 -17.59 5.50 -1.85
C GLN A 456 -17.78 5.54 -3.37
N TYR A 457 -17.45 6.65 -4.01
CA TYR A 457 -17.54 6.78 -5.46
C TYR A 457 -16.62 5.77 -6.15
N SER A 458 -15.39 5.57 -5.67
CA SER A 458 -14.39 4.70 -6.30
C SER A 458 -14.85 3.25 -6.50
N HIS A 459 -15.69 2.70 -5.63
CA HIS A 459 -16.21 1.33 -5.76
C HIS A 459 -17.70 1.25 -6.14
N SER A 460 -18.42 2.37 -6.16
CA SER A 460 -19.85 2.41 -6.44
C SER A 460 -20.28 3.72 -7.14
N PRO A 461 -19.71 4.05 -8.31
CA PRO A 461 -19.99 5.31 -9.01
C PRO A 461 -21.45 5.41 -9.47
N GLN A 462 -22.15 4.28 -9.65
CA GLN A 462 -23.57 4.22 -10.02
C GLN A 462 -24.46 4.87 -8.95
N ARG A 463 -24.06 4.79 -7.67
CA ARG A 463 -24.78 5.43 -6.54
C ARG A 463 -24.83 6.96 -6.64
N TYR A 464 -23.94 7.56 -7.42
CA TYR A 464 -23.83 9.00 -7.61
C TYR A 464 -24.33 9.42 -9.00
N ASN A 465 -24.06 8.59 -10.01
CA ASN A 465 -24.31 8.94 -11.40
C ASN A 465 -25.69 8.48 -11.92
N ASN A 466 -26.36 7.50 -11.32
CA ASN A 466 -27.60 6.97 -11.91
C ASN A 466 -28.72 8.01 -11.99
N LEU A 467 -28.89 8.86 -10.98
CA LEU A 467 -29.85 9.96 -11.03
C LEU A 467 -29.52 10.94 -12.16
N LEU A 468 -28.25 11.35 -12.26
CA LEU A 468 -27.77 12.25 -13.31
C LEU A 468 -27.98 11.68 -14.72
N ARG A 469 -27.99 10.35 -14.84
CA ARG A 469 -28.18 9.59 -16.09
C ARG A 469 -29.61 9.16 -16.38
N GLY A 470 -30.55 9.35 -15.45
CA GLY A 470 -31.92 8.81 -15.58
C GLY A 470 -31.98 7.28 -15.53
N LEU A 471 -31.06 6.64 -14.81
CA LEU A 471 -30.98 5.19 -14.63
C LEU A 471 -31.64 4.76 -13.30
N PRO A 472 -31.94 3.46 -13.11
CA PRO A 472 -32.53 2.95 -11.87
C PRO A 472 -31.74 3.37 -10.63
N LEU A 473 -32.46 3.81 -9.59
CA LEU A 473 -31.89 4.39 -8.38
C LEU A 473 -31.85 3.39 -7.23
N GLU A 474 -30.87 3.58 -6.34
CA GLU A 474 -30.87 2.98 -5.02
C GLU A 474 -31.45 3.99 -4.01
N GLY A 475 -32.57 3.63 -3.37
CA GLY A 475 -33.26 4.49 -2.41
C GLY A 475 -34.06 5.62 -3.06
N THR A 476 -34.35 6.68 -2.31
CA THR A 476 -35.19 7.80 -2.75
C THR A 476 -34.41 8.81 -3.60
N VAL A 477 -35.13 9.60 -4.41
CA VAL A 477 -34.54 10.70 -5.19
C VAL A 477 -33.84 11.70 -4.27
N ASP A 478 -34.47 12.10 -3.16
CA ASP A 478 -33.89 13.03 -2.17
C ASP A 478 -32.55 12.54 -1.62
N ALA A 479 -32.44 11.25 -1.28
CA ALA A 479 -31.20 10.67 -0.76
C ALA A 479 -30.08 10.69 -1.81
N ASN A 480 -30.42 10.47 -3.09
CA ASN A 480 -29.47 10.56 -4.19
C ASN A 480 -29.04 12.02 -4.43
N VAL A 481 -29.97 12.97 -4.40
CA VAL A 481 -29.67 14.41 -4.51
C VAL A 481 -28.74 14.87 -3.39
N ALA A 482 -29.04 14.53 -2.13
CA ALA A 482 -28.21 14.85 -0.99
C ALA A 482 -26.79 14.27 -1.13
N ARG A 483 -26.68 13.00 -1.55
CA ARG A 483 -25.40 12.32 -1.78
C ARG A 483 -24.56 13.00 -2.87
N ILE A 484 -25.20 13.44 -3.97
CA ILE A 484 -24.52 14.15 -5.07
C ILE A 484 -24.00 15.51 -4.59
N HIS A 485 -24.78 16.25 -3.82
CA HIS A 485 -24.33 17.50 -3.20
C HIS A 485 -23.14 17.27 -2.26
N ALA A 486 -23.17 16.19 -1.46
CA ALA A 486 -22.10 15.86 -0.53
C ALA A 486 -20.78 15.52 -1.26
N LEU A 487 -20.81 14.67 -2.30
CA LEU A 487 -19.64 14.42 -3.14
C LEU A 487 -19.12 15.71 -3.78
N SER A 488 -20.01 16.56 -4.27
CA SER A 488 -19.63 17.82 -4.89
C SER A 488 -18.99 18.82 -3.91
N LYS A 489 -19.38 18.74 -2.63
CA LYS A 489 -18.75 19.52 -1.56
C LYS A 489 -17.35 19.00 -1.28
N GLU A 490 -17.18 17.68 -1.16
CA GLU A 490 -15.87 17.05 -0.95
C GLU A 490 -14.89 17.38 -2.08
N LEU A 491 -15.31 17.20 -3.35
CA LEU A 491 -14.48 17.53 -4.52
C LEU A 491 -14.11 19.03 -4.58
N GLY A 492 -15.03 19.91 -4.15
CA GLY A 492 -14.75 21.34 -4.04
C GLY A 492 -13.65 21.67 -3.01
N MET A 493 -13.56 20.90 -1.92
CA MET A 493 -12.52 21.07 -0.89
C MET A 493 -11.17 20.48 -1.33
N VAL A 494 -11.20 19.38 -2.09
CA VAL A 494 -10.00 18.78 -2.71
C VAL A 494 -9.32 19.76 -3.66
N GLY A 495 -10.11 20.56 -4.39
CA GLY A 495 -9.60 21.45 -5.43
C GLY A 495 -9.49 20.74 -6.78
N CYS A 496 -8.96 21.42 -7.79
CA CYS A 496 -8.83 20.90 -9.15
C CYS A 496 -7.42 21.17 -9.70
N ASP A 497 -6.90 20.24 -10.50
CA ASP A 497 -5.64 20.37 -11.21
C ASP A 497 -5.68 19.60 -12.55
N ASN A 498 -5.27 20.26 -13.63
CA ASN A 498 -5.17 19.67 -14.98
C ASN A 498 -3.77 19.92 -15.59
N GLN A 499 -2.71 19.98 -14.78
CA GLN A 499 -1.34 20.28 -15.28
C GLN A 499 -0.71 19.10 -16.02
N VAL A 500 -1.35 17.93 -15.96
CA VAL A 500 -0.95 16.72 -16.66
C VAL A 500 -2.07 16.27 -17.60
N ARG A 501 -1.69 15.50 -18.61
CA ARG A 501 -2.65 14.89 -19.52
C ARG A 501 -3.43 13.80 -18.79
N LEU A 502 -4.75 13.83 -18.93
CA LEU A 502 -5.66 12.86 -18.33
C LEU A 502 -6.34 12.03 -19.41
N TYR A 503 -6.60 10.76 -19.11
CA TYR A 503 -7.10 9.79 -20.07
C TYR A 503 -8.40 9.15 -19.60
N ARG A 504 -9.26 8.79 -20.54
CA ARG A 504 -10.48 8.03 -20.26
C ARG A 504 -10.82 7.12 -21.43
N ALA A 505 -10.95 5.82 -21.15
CA ALA A 505 -11.49 4.85 -22.10
C ALA A 505 -13.03 4.84 -22.05
N ALA A 506 -13.66 4.72 -23.22
CA ALA A 506 -15.09 4.68 -23.40
C ALA A 506 -15.47 3.69 -24.51
N SER A 507 -16.57 2.96 -24.31
CA SER A 507 -17.16 2.05 -25.30
C SER A 507 -18.68 1.92 -25.07
N ALA A 508 -19.41 1.46 -26.09
CA ALA A 508 -20.85 1.24 -26.01
C ALA A 508 -21.23 0.28 -24.87
N ALA A 509 -20.45 -0.78 -24.66
CA ALA A 509 -20.65 -1.73 -23.56
C ALA A 509 -20.50 -1.08 -22.16
N ARG A 510 -19.69 -0.02 -22.04
CA ARG A 510 -19.52 0.77 -20.80
C ARG A 510 -20.53 1.93 -20.68
N GLY A 511 -21.57 1.93 -21.51
CA GLY A 511 -22.66 2.91 -21.51
C GLY A 511 -22.24 4.34 -21.91
N THR A 512 -21.00 4.52 -22.35
CA THR A 512 -20.45 5.80 -22.84
C THR A 512 -19.84 5.47 -24.20
N SER A 513 -20.63 5.55 -25.28
CA SER A 513 -20.13 5.16 -26.61
C SER A 513 -19.50 6.35 -27.31
N GLY A 514 -18.49 6.16 -28.15
CA GLY A 514 -18.11 7.16 -29.15
C GLY A 514 -18.83 7.03 -30.49
N ALA A 515 -19.91 6.25 -30.56
CA ALA A 515 -20.63 6.00 -31.81
C ALA A 515 -21.17 7.30 -32.46
N TRP A 516 -21.46 8.33 -31.66
CA TRP A 516 -21.88 9.65 -32.15
C TRP A 516 -20.76 10.42 -32.87
N LEU A 517 -19.48 10.17 -32.57
CA LEU A 517 -18.35 10.77 -33.29
C LEU A 517 -18.31 10.29 -34.74
N LYS A 518 -18.51 8.98 -34.96
CA LYS A 518 -18.51 8.40 -36.32
C LYS A 518 -19.73 8.77 -37.16
N ARG A 519 -20.85 9.15 -36.53
CA ARG A 519 -22.05 9.68 -37.23
C ARG A 519 -21.90 11.14 -37.66
N GLY A 520 -20.77 11.79 -37.35
CA GLY A 520 -20.53 13.21 -37.67
C GLY A 520 -21.41 14.18 -36.88
N GLN A 521 -22.04 13.71 -35.79
CA GLN A 521 -22.93 14.51 -34.96
C GLN A 521 -22.17 15.55 -34.13
N VAL A 522 -20.92 15.25 -33.80
CA VAL A 522 -19.99 16.14 -33.10
C VAL A 522 -18.67 16.15 -33.87
N LYS A 523 -18.09 17.33 -34.06
CA LYS A 523 -16.87 17.59 -34.84
C LYS A 523 -15.83 18.35 -34.02
N VAL A 524 -14.61 18.43 -34.57
CA VAL A 524 -13.56 19.29 -34.03
C VAL A 524 -14.07 20.74 -33.91
N GLY A 525 -13.80 21.37 -32.77
CA GLY A 525 -14.30 22.70 -32.41
C GLY A 525 -15.56 22.70 -31.54
N ASP A 526 -16.38 21.65 -31.59
CA ASP A 526 -17.58 21.55 -30.76
C ASP A 526 -17.23 21.37 -29.27
N VAL A 527 -18.19 21.70 -28.40
CA VAL A 527 -18.04 21.63 -26.95
C VAL A 527 -18.85 20.47 -26.37
N LEU A 528 -18.17 19.56 -25.68
CA LEU A 528 -18.76 18.52 -24.87
C LEU A 528 -18.97 19.02 -23.43
N LEU A 529 -20.14 18.80 -22.86
CA LEU A 529 -20.50 19.20 -21.51
C LEU A 529 -20.62 17.97 -20.62
N THR A 530 -19.88 17.91 -19.52
CA THR A 530 -20.04 16.83 -18.52
C THR A 530 -21.42 16.94 -17.88
N THR A 531 -22.24 15.89 -18.01
CA THR A 531 -23.60 15.85 -17.44
C THR A 531 -23.73 14.94 -16.22
N ASP A 532 -22.65 14.26 -15.86
CA ASP A 532 -22.47 13.42 -14.70
C ASP A 532 -21.03 13.55 -14.16
N PHE A 533 -20.73 12.92 -13.01
CA PHE A 533 -19.34 12.88 -12.54
C PHE A 533 -18.52 12.03 -13.52
N THR A 534 -17.53 12.66 -14.14
CA THR A 534 -16.72 12.07 -15.20
C THR A 534 -15.32 11.77 -14.69
N SER A 535 -14.97 10.49 -14.67
CA SER A 535 -13.67 10.00 -14.18
C SER A 535 -12.62 9.96 -15.30
N PHE A 536 -11.42 10.43 -15.00
CA PHE A 536 -10.23 10.30 -15.83
C PHE A 536 -9.09 9.73 -14.99
N THR A 537 -8.02 9.26 -15.64
CA THR A 537 -6.81 8.75 -15.00
C THR A 537 -5.58 9.47 -15.54
N GLU A 538 -4.57 9.68 -14.70
CA GLU A 538 -3.24 10.13 -15.13
C GLU A 538 -2.43 9.00 -15.80
N ASN A 539 -2.86 7.74 -15.64
CA ASN A 539 -2.12 6.57 -16.10
C ASN A 539 -2.77 5.93 -17.34
N PRO A 540 -2.24 6.16 -18.56
CA PRO A 540 -2.75 5.59 -19.80
C PRO A 540 -2.59 4.06 -19.90
N TYR A 541 -1.73 3.43 -19.11
CA TYR A 541 -1.58 1.96 -19.11
C TYR A 541 -2.80 1.25 -18.52
N THR A 542 -3.57 1.91 -17.65
CA THR A 542 -4.82 1.35 -17.10
C THR A 542 -5.88 1.13 -18.19
N LEU A 543 -5.84 1.90 -19.28
CA LEU A 543 -6.81 1.80 -20.37
C LEU A 543 -6.77 0.43 -21.06
N TRP A 544 -5.60 -0.20 -21.14
CA TRP A 544 -5.46 -1.54 -21.70
C TRP A 544 -6.27 -2.58 -20.92
N GLU A 545 -6.22 -2.52 -19.59
CA GLU A 545 -7.00 -3.41 -18.73
C GLU A 545 -8.50 -3.14 -18.88
N LEU A 546 -8.89 -1.86 -18.93
CA LEU A 546 -10.28 -1.44 -19.11
C LEU A 546 -10.87 -1.90 -20.46
N PHE A 547 -10.11 -1.84 -21.56
CA PHE A 547 -10.58 -2.38 -22.85
C PHE A 547 -10.65 -3.92 -22.89
N ARG A 548 -10.02 -4.64 -21.95
CA ARG A 548 -9.98 -6.12 -21.92
C ARG A 548 -10.87 -6.79 -20.90
N GLU A 549 -11.44 -6.05 -19.95
CA GLU A 549 -12.47 -6.58 -19.04
C GLU A 549 -13.77 -7.00 -19.78
N ASP A 550 -13.95 -6.56 -21.03
CA ASP A 550 -15.07 -6.93 -21.89
C ASP A 550 -14.83 -8.28 -22.59
N ARG A 551 -14.81 -9.36 -21.81
CA ARG A 551 -14.32 -10.71 -22.17
C ARG A 551 -15.29 -11.60 -22.96
N SER A 552 -15.97 -11.07 -23.97
CA SER A 552 -16.73 -11.93 -24.91
C SER A 552 -15.90 -12.45 -26.09
N ALA A 553 -14.65 -12.00 -26.29
CA ALA A 553 -13.80 -12.45 -27.40
C ALA A 553 -12.32 -12.62 -27.03
N VAL A 554 -11.67 -13.58 -27.69
CA VAL A 554 -10.25 -13.97 -27.56
C VAL A 554 -9.29 -12.90 -28.12
N GLN A 555 -9.83 -11.85 -28.75
CA GLN A 555 -9.12 -10.64 -29.18
C GLN A 555 -9.64 -9.43 -28.40
N ALA A 556 -8.77 -8.48 -28.05
CA ALA A 556 -9.19 -7.20 -27.50
C ALA A 556 -10.23 -6.58 -28.46
N ARG A 557 -11.51 -6.51 -28.06
CA ARG A 557 -12.57 -5.97 -28.92
C ARG A 557 -12.59 -4.45 -28.81
N PHE A 558 -11.58 -3.90 -29.45
CA PHE A 558 -11.66 -2.60 -30.06
C PHE A 558 -12.78 -2.65 -31.11
N ASP A 559 -13.95 -2.16 -30.74
CA ASP A 559 -15.11 -2.07 -31.62
C ASP A 559 -15.25 -0.65 -32.21
N GLU A 560 -16.20 -0.49 -33.14
CA GLU A 560 -16.50 0.80 -33.77
C GLU A 560 -16.86 1.93 -32.78
N SER A 561 -17.13 1.60 -31.52
CA SER A 561 -17.52 2.53 -30.46
C SER A 561 -16.39 2.86 -29.47
N SER A 562 -15.23 2.22 -29.62
CA SER A 562 -14.08 2.33 -28.73
C SER A 562 -13.38 3.68 -28.91
N VAL A 563 -13.35 4.47 -27.84
CA VAL A 563 -12.83 5.83 -27.85
C VAL A 563 -11.96 6.08 -26.63
N VAL A 564 -10.88 6.80 -26.86
CA VAL A 564 -10.03 7.34 -25.79
C VAL A 564 -10.13 8.85 -25.80
N PHE A 565 -10.69 9.39 -24.73
CA PHE A 565 -10.67 10.83 -24.48
C PHE A 565 -9.36 11.20 -23.80
N VAL A 566 -8.71 12.23 -24.33
CA VAL A 566 -7.45 12.77 -23.83
C VAL A 566 -7.69 14.22 -23.45
N LEU A 567 -7.73 14.52 -22.16
CA LEU A 567 -7.82 15.89 -21.68
C LEU A 567 -6.41 16.48 -21.60
N GLU A 568 -6.15 17.47 -22.46
CA GLU A 568 -4.88 18.17 -22.56
C GLU A 568 -4.70 19.19 -21.43
N PRO A 569 -3.45 19.42 -20.99
CA PRO A 569 -3.14 20.50 -20.07
C PRO A 569 -3.32 21.89 -20.72
N GLY A 570 -3.34 22.95 -19.91
CA GLY A 570 -3.34 24.34 -20.36
C GLY A 570 -4.70 25.03 -20.48
N GLY A 571 -5.79 24.38 -20.07
CA GLY A 571 -7.11 25.01 -19.85
C GLY A 571 -7.44 25.21 -18.36
N PRO A 572 -8.64 25.70 -18.01
CA PRO A 572 -9.12 25.72 -16.62
C PRO A 572 -9.03 24.35 -15.97
N ALA A 573 -8.62 24.34 -14.70
CA ALA A 573 -8.50 23.13 -13.90
C ALA A 573 -9.91 22.62 -13.50
N TYR A 574 -10.24 21.40 -13.90
CA TYR A 574 -11.54 20.78 -13.68
C TYR A 574 -11.49 19.43 -12.97
N ALA A 575 -10.34 18.75 -13.00
CA ALA A 575 -10.20 17.42 -12.44
C ALA A 575 -9.70 17.52 -11.00
N SER A 576 -10.49 17.01 -10.06
CA SER A 576 -10.08 16.84 -8.68
C SER A 576 -9.23 15.58 -8.53
N PRO A 577 -7.99 15.67 -8.01
CA PRO A 577 -7.17 14.49 -7.75
C PRO A 577 -7.75 13.68 -6.59
N VAL A 578 -8.26 12.47 -6.87
CA VAL A 578 -8.97 11.67 -5.87
C VAL A 578 -8.31 10.33 -5.55
N ALA A 579 -7.22 9.98 -6.23
CA ALA A 579 -6.56 8.68 -6.09
C ALA A 579 -6.17 8.38 -4.63
N ALA A 580 -5.72 9.39 -3.89
CA ALA A 580 -5.30 9.25 -2.49
C ALA A 580 -6.44 8.94 -1.50
N PHE A 581 -7.71 9.09 -1.92
CA PHE A 581 -8.89 8.75 -1.13
C PHE A 581 -9.50 7.39 -1.53
N SER A 582 -9.01 6.80 -2.62
CA SER A 582 -9.54 5.59 -3.24
C SER A 582 -8.92 4.34 -2.62
N ASP A 583 -9.69 3.24 -2.57
CA ASP A 583 -9.13 1.91 -2.27
C ASP A 583 -8.35 1.33 -3.48
N LEU A 584 -8.42 1.99 -4.65
CA LEU A 584 -7.72 1.67 -5.90
C LEU A 584 -6.73 2.78 -6.27
N GLU A 585 -5.82 3.14 -5.36
CA GLU A 585 -4.87 4.26 -5.54
C GLU A 585 -4.06 4.16 -6.84
N HIS A 586 -3.80 2.93 -7.31
CA HIS A 586 -3.06 2.66 -8.54
C HIS A 586 -3.80 3.10 -9.82
N GLU A 587 -5.10 3.37 -9.79
CA GLU A 587 -5.80 3.90 -10.96
C GLU A 587 -5.45 5.37 -11.22
N ALA A 588 -4.81 6.07 -10.26
CA ALA A 588 -4.48 7.48 -10.37
C ALA A 588 -5.67 8.34 -10.85
N GLU A 589 -6.84 8.07 -10.27
CA GLU A 589 -8.12 8.64 -10.67
C GLU A 589 -8.19 10.16 -10.36
N ALA A 590 -8.80 10.90 -11.27
CA ALA A 590 -9.21 12.29 -11.10
C ALA A 590 -10.67 12.46 -11.55
N LEU A 591 -11.47 13.20 -10.77
CA LEU A 591 -12.90 13.37 -11.02
C LEU A 591 -13.24 14.77 -11.51
N ILE A 592 -14.01 14.85 -12.60
CA ILE A 592 -14.57 16.08 -13.13
C ILE A 592 -16.05 16.16 -12.74
N LEU A 593 -16.43 17.30 -12.17
CA LEU A 593 -17.83 17.61 -11.83
C LEU A 593 -18.73 17.71 -13.08
N PRO A 594 -20.06 17.53 -12.95
CA PRO A 594 -20.99 17.96 -13.98
C PRO A 594 -20.90 19.48 -14.21
N GLY A 595 -21.27 19.93 -15.41
CA GLY A 595 -21.27 21.35 -15.79
C GLY A 595 -19.94 21.87 -16.30
N ARG A 596 -19.01 20.99 -16.71
CA ARG A 596 -17.68 21.39 -17.21
C ARG A 596 -17.63 21.27 -18.73
N PRO A 597 -17.47 22.38 -19.47
CA PRO A 597 -17.36 22.37 -20.92
C PRO A 597 -15.94 22.00 -21.36
N LEU A 598 -15.84 21.07 -22.31
CA LEU A 598 -14.62 20.50 -22.86
C LEU A 598 -14.67 20.66 -24.38
N ARG A 599 -13.82 21.52 -24.96
CA ARG A 599 -13.73 21.72 -26.40
C ARG A 599 -12.93 20.61 -27.05
N ILE A 600 -13.41 20.11 -28.19
CA ILE A 600 -12.71 19.12 -28.99
C ILE A 600 -11.64 19.81 -29.83
N LEU A 601 -10.38 19.48 -29.55
CA LEU A 601 -9.22 20.01 -30.28
C LEU A 601 -8.91 19.18 -31.53
N ASP A 602 -9.07 17.86 -31.42
CA ASP A 602 -8.70 16.92 -32.48
C ASP A 602 -9.47 15.62 -32.32
N ILE A 603 -9.76 14.98 -33.46
CA ILE A 603 -10.37 13.65 -33.54
C ILE A 603 -9.54 12.86 -34.56
N ALA A 604 -8.84 11.84 -34.07
CA ALA A 604 -7.97 11.02 -34.89
C ALA A 604 -8.28 9.54 -34.69
N GLU A 605 -8.20 8.76 -35.77
CA GLU A 605 -8.22 7.31 -35.65
C GLU A 605 -6.82 6.81 -35.29
N VAL A 606 -6.73 5.97 -34.26
CA VAL A 606 -5.49 5.33 -33.81
C VAL A 606 -5.57 3.85 -34.15
N VAL A 607 -4.59 3.37 -34.91
CA VAL A 607 -4.49 1.96 -35.32
C VAL A 607 -3.12 1.42 -34.89
N GLY A 608 -3.12 0.29 -34.19
CA GLY A 608 -1.93 -0.49 -33.86
C GLY A 608 -2.07 -1.93 -34.34
N ALA A 609 -1.09 -2.77 -34.01
CA ALA A 609 -1.10 -4.19 -34.43
C ALA A 609 -2.32 -4.96 -33.89
N ASP A 610 -2.67 -4.70 -32.62
CA ASP A 610 -3.73 -5.42 -31.90
C ASP A 610 -4.83 -4.49 -31.34
N PHE A 611 -4.85 -3.22 -31.74
CA PHE A 611 -5.82 -2.23 -31.24
C PHE A 611 -6.26 -1.20 -32.28
N ARG A 612 -7.49 -0.71 -32.13
CA ARG A 612 -8.06 0.37 -32.95
C ARG A 612 -9.06 1.20 -32.14
N PHE A 613 -8.90 2.50 -32.04
CA PHE A 613 -9.90 3.35 -31.38
C PHE A 613 -9.85 4.76 -31.92
N THR A 614 -10.92 5.53 -31.70
CA THR A 614 -10.89 6.97 -31.97
C THR A 614 -10.29 7.68 -30.76
N GLN A 615 -9.23 8.45 -30.98
CA GLN A 615 -8.72 9.39 -29.99
C GLN A 615 -9.46 10.72 -30.15
N VAL A 616 -9.94 11.27 -29.04
CA VAL A 616 -10.52 12.62 -29.00
C VAL A 616 -9.72 13.45 -28.02
N ARG A 617 -9.01 14.46 -28.53
CA ARG A 617 -8.27 15.41 -27.69
C ARG A 617 -9.19 16.53 -27.27
N LEU A 618 -9.19 16.83 -25.98
CA LEU A 618 -10.08 17.77 -25.33
C LEU A 618 -9.28 18.81 -24.57
N GLN A 619 -9.85 19.99 -24.40
CA GLN A 619 -9.34 21.00 -23.48
C GLN A 619 -10.51 21.69 -22.76
N GLY A 620 -10.35 21.96 -21.47
CA GLY A 620 -11.34 22.76 -20.73
C GLY A 620 -11.46 24.17 -21.30
N VAL A 621 -12.64 24.78 -21.19
CA VAL A 621 -12.87 26.17 -21.63
C VAL A 621 -13.62 26.96 -20.56
N GLU A 622 -13.13 28.13 -20.16
CA GLU A 622 -13.71 28.87 -19.02
C GLU A 622 -15.17 29.26 -19.23
N SER A 623 -15.52 29.62 -20.46
CA SER A 623 -16.88 29.97 -20.86
C SER A 623 -17.14 29.53 -22.31
N VAL A 624 -18.42 29.33 -22.60
CA VAL A 624 -18.96 28.95 -23.91
C VAL A 624 -19.87 30.09 -24.34
N ALA A 625 -19.87 30.47 -25.62
CA ALA A 625 -20.73 31.55 -26.08
C ALA A 625 -22.22 31.17 -25.87
N PRO A 626 -23.11 32.13 -25.52
CA PRO A 626 -24.51 31.81 -25.19
C PRO A 626 -25.29 31.08 -26.30
N ASP A 627 -24.87 31.24 -27.55
CA ASP A 627 -25.43 30.66 -28.76
C ASP A 627 -24.65 29.45 -29.29
N GLU A 628 -23.48 29.14 -28.72
CA GLU A 628 -22.67 27.98 -29.08
C GLU A 628 -23.33 26.70 -28.55
N ALA A 629 -23.64 25.77 -29.44
CA ALA A 629 -24.26 24.52 -29.08
C ALA A 629 -23.30 23.64 -28.26
N MET A 630 -23.80 23.11 -27.14
CA MET A 630 -23.09 22.14 -26.32
C MET A 630 -23.73 20.76 -26.46
N PHE A 631 -22.91 19.72 -26.39
CA PHE A 631 -23.34 18.33 -26.49
C PHE A 631 -23.04 17.58 -25.20
N GLU A 632 -23.94 16.73 -24.72
CA GLU A 632 -23.67 15.91 -23.54
C GLU A 632 -22.46 15.00 -23.78
N PHE A 633 -21.44 15.06 -22.92
CA PHE A 633 -20.20 14.30 -23.04
C PHE A 633 -20.45 12.78 -23.17
N ARG A 634 -21.47 12.26 -22.46
CA ARG A 634 -21.78 10.83 -22.43
C ARG A 634 -22.47 10.34 -23.69
N THR A 635 -23.40 11.12 -24.25
CA THR A 635 -24.33 10.66 -25.31
C THR A 635 -24.08 11.32 -26.66
N GLY A 636 -23.37 12.46 -26.71
CA GLY A 636 -23.20 13.29 -27.88
C GLY A 636 -24.48 14.01 -28.33
N GLU A 637 -25.56 13.95 -27.54
CA GLU A 637 -26.82 14.64 -27.84
C GLU A 637 -26.73 16.13 -27.48
N PRO A 638 -27.41 17.03 -28.21
CA PRO A 638 -27.48 18.44 -27.84
C PRO A 638 -27.99 18.62 -26.41
N PHE A 639 -27.22 19.30 -25.57
CA PHE A 639 -27.58 19.55 -24.19
C PHE A 639 -28.69 20.59 -24.11
N GLN A 640 -29.79 20.23 -23.46
CA GLN A 640 -30.89 21.16 -23.16
C GLN A 640 -31.15 21.16 -21.66
N ARG A 641 -30.84 22.28 -21.00
CA ARG A 641 -31.03 22.45 -19.55
C ARG A 641 -32.44 22.09 -19.08
N ALA A 642 -33.47 22.48 -19.83
CA ALA A 642 -34.86 22.16 -19.50
C ALA A 642 -35.20 20.66 -19.63
N ALA A 643 -34.58 19.95 -20.58
CA ALA A 643 -34.72 18.49 -20.69
C ALA A 643 -33.99 17.79 -19.55
N TYR A 644 -32.78 18.26 -19.21
CA TYR A 644 -32.00 17.76 -18.08
C TYR A 644 -32.74 17.96 -16.74
N ALA A 645 -33.34 19.14 -16.51
CA ALA A 645 -34.13 19.42 -15.32
C ALA A 645 -35.36 18.49 -15.20
N ARG A 646 -36.06 18.24 -16.31
CA ARG A 646 -37.17 17.27 -16.35
C ARG A 646 -36.72 15.85 -16.01
N ARG A 647 -35.51 15.45 -16.44
CA ARG A 647 -34.91 14.15 -16.11
C ARG A 647 -34.67 13.98 -14.61
N LEU A 648 -34.22 15.03 -13.92
CA LEU A 648 -33.95 14.97 -12.48
C LEU A 648 -35.20 15.16 -11.60
N GLY A 649 -36.30 15.64 -12.17
CA GLY A 649 -37.54 15.94 -11.46
C GLY A 649 -37.42 17.14 -10.51
N GLY A 650 -38.51 17.50 -9.82
CA GLY A 650 -38.57 18.69 -8.97
C GLY A 650 -37.53 18.71 -7.84
N VAL A 651 -37.27 17.54 -7.22
CA VAL A 651 -36.27 17.39 -6.15
C VAL A 651 -34.84 17.62 -6.66
N GLY A 652 -34.57 17.24 -7.91
CA GLY A 652 -33.26 17.40 -8.55
C GLY A 652 -32.96 18.80 -9.05
N GLN A 653 -33.89 19.74 -8.94
CA GLN A 653 -33.73 21.14 -9.36
C GLN A 653 -32.48 21.80 -8.74
N SER A 654 -32.19 21.51 -7.47
CA SER A 654 -31.00 22.01 -6.78
C SER A 654 -29.67 21.57 -7.42
N LEU A 655 -29.65 20.40 -8.07
CA LEU A 655 -28.48 19.93 -8.82
C LEU A 655 -28.35 20.66 -10.15
N VAL A 656 -29.47 20.97 -10.81
CA VAL A 656 -29.48 21.77 -12.04
C VAL A 656 -28.92 23.17 -11.76
N GLU A 657 -29.35 23.79 -10.68
CA GLU A 657 -28.88 25.12 -10.27
C GLU A 657 -27.40 25.10 -9.89
N ARG A 658 -26.93 24.06 -9.21
CA ARG A 658 -25.53 23.91 -8.82
C ARG A 658 -24.60 23.75 -10.02
N PHE A 659 -24.93 22.86 -10.95
CA PHE A 659 -24.00 22.46 -12.02
C PHE A 659 -24.24 23.21 -13.34
N PHE A 660 -25.47 23.68 -13.57
CA PHE A 660 -25.86 24.39 -14.79
C PHE A 660 -26.60 25.68 -14.41
N PRO A 661 -25.93 26.61 -13.69
CA PRO A 661 -26.53 27.89 -13.33
C PRO A 661 -26.94 28.65 -14.60
N GLN A 662 -28.06 29.36 -14.54
CA GLN A 662 -28.37 30.34 -15.58
C GLN A 662 -27.45 31.56 -15.39
N PRO A 663 -26.94 32.14 -16.49
CA PRO A 663 -26.12 33.34 -16.44
C PRO A 663 -26.88 34.54 -15.86
#